data_AF-A0A317G9F5-F1
#
_entry.id   AF-A0A317G9F5-F1
#
_cell.length_a   1.000
_cell.length_b   1.000
_cell.length_c   1.000
_cell.angle_alpha   90.00
_cell.angle_beta   90.00
_cell.angle_gamma   90.00
#
_symmetry.space_group_name_H-M   'P 1'
#
loop_
_entity.id
_entity.type
_entity.pdbx_description
1 polymer ?
#
loop_
_entity_poly.entity_id
_entity_poly.type
_entity_poly.pdbx_seq_one_letter_code
_entity_poly.pdbx_strand_id
1 'polypeptide(L)'
;MDKERLPRDLTTEEFYKNYLGAAGQEGEDDPNPADSVDAPHDSEEDEQIKTQKALEEVQAIEYEKELSLCEKLGGDIDNIRSKKLDYNQLVEVRKGLESGVDVSRYMNSSMPWMLMEELRLEMEQNIDMTKFRKDGYDLSQIYEIRQGLYSGINAAEYIKKDYLGPQMRQIRLGLEAGLPIVFYKDPLYDAEQMQEIRLGLVDNIDISAYAKFAIPAMKMREARECMKSGLNLTTEEIKNNSAGVLRAMKHAHTSQIDISEYVRQGYDEDQLEQIIAAREEHLDDFDKYLNVEIRGENLREIRIGLKEGLDVSLYADHEFNWHQMREIRKGLENRIDVSVYAKPLYQPRQMHEIRKGLEAGIDVSKYSSMINSAMDMKTIRLRLQKGEDAGVANSISLRLEDDIERRDGHIAEEDSSSSSKYKSFDGTEKEKRHFLQMTPDGLKAYLTLPRLKSGRLYTLDFVLELLAKANITFGIKKDVIKDMITNEKYEEKKLIAEGYGPTFGKDGYYEFFFDRKIPTDIEYTQDGSANFDNVRYFATVNVGDKLAVYHPAIHGSDGKTIKNITLPGKNGRDLPIIKGRGFMIMPDHKTFCATVSGAVRFTDGEMIISPLKVVESTRKPLNVDFVGTVWVKGEVPSRSVIRAKGDVIIDGYAEGTTIEADGDIVFRSGCNGLEDMAKISAGGNIYARYLQNLNITTHKSIFCNGIVNCKADVRGSVMVFGEEGSIIGGDVATQMGVSAARIGSESDIRTIVRVGVTSELLYNFNENKKAIDITKAELETLHKEQKRIVTANVNSREQLQWKIKINMAVSTKEKELMSYEEKMTMMAEQMNKVRGASITARSIIYAGVLLIIDGKQLEINTTREEKGGIIYKK
;
A
#
# COMPACT_ATOMS: atom_id res chain seq x y z
N MET A 1 -15.34 -35.10 -32.37
CA MET A 1 -13.90 -34.79 -32.27
C MET A 1 -13.64 -34.63 -30.81
N ASP A 2 -13.27 -35.76 -30.23
CA ASP A 2 -13.47 -36.04 -28.83
C ASP A 2 -12.17 -35.71 -28.13
N LYS A 3 -12.29 -35.04 -26.98
CA LYS A 3 -11.12 -34.85 -26.11
C LYS A 3 -10.89 -36.19 -25.42
N GLU A 4 -9.93 -36.96 -25.93
CA GLU A 4 -9.44 -38.15 -25.26
C GLU A 4 -9.05 -37.80 -23.82
N ARG A 5 -9.36 -38.71 -22.89
CA ARG A 5 -8.98 -38.52 -21.49
C ARG A 5 -7.48 -38.73 -21.39
N LEU A 6 -6.74 -37.66 -21.12
CA LEU A 6 -5.40 -37.75 -20.58
C LEU A 6 -5.40 -38.72 -19.36
N PRO A 7 -4.32 -39.49 -19.16
CA PRO A 7 -4.21 -40.35 -17.98
C PRO A 7 -4.26 -39.52 -16.70
N ARG A 8 -4.52 -40.19 -15.56
CA ARG A 8 -4.35 -39.57 -14.25
C ARG A 8 -2.86 -39.49 -13.92
N ASP A 9 -2.21 -38.48 -14.45
CA ASP A 9 -0.99 -37.94 -13.85
C ASP A 9 -1.32 -37.47 -12.43
N LEU A 10 -0.38 -37.63 -11.50
CA LEU A 10 -0.48 -37.00 -10.18
C LEU A 10 -0.52 -35.49 -10.38
N THR A 11 -1.48 -34.82 -9.74
CA THR A 11 -1.46 -33.36 -9.70
C THR A 11 -0.16 -32.91 -9.03
N THR A 12 0.42 -31.79 -9.47
CA THR A 12 1.71 -31.34 -8.92
C THR A 12 1.65 -31.15 -7.39
N GLU A 13 0.48 -30.90 -6.80
CA GLU A 13 0.31 -30.87 -5.34
C GLU A 13 0.42 -32.24 -4.67
N GLU A 14 -0.09 -33.31 -5.28
CA GLU A 14 0.06 -34.68 -4.76
C GLU A 14 1.53 -35.12 -4.81
N PHE A 15 2.27 -34.76 -5.86
CA PHE A 15 3.73 -34.98 -5.94
C PHE A 15 4.47 -34.32 -4.76
N TYR A 16 4.23 -33.02 -4.50
CA TYR A 16 4.88 -32.34 -3.37
C TYR A 16 4.41 -32.82 -2.00
N LYS A 17 3.13 -33.21 -1.83
CA LYS A 17 2.63 -33.83 -0.58
C LYS A 17 3.34 -35.15 -0.30
N ASN A 18 3.48 -36.01 -1.31
CA ASN A 18 4.16 -37.30 -1.21
C ASN A 18 5.69 -37.15 -0.97
N TYR A 19 6.29 -36.05 -1.42
CA TYR A 19 7.73 -35.78 -1.23
C TYR A 19 8.05 -35.11 0.12
N LEU A 20 7.23 -34.14 0.57
CA LEU A 20 7.46 -33.39 1.81
C LEU A 20 6.96 -34.12 3.06
N GLY A 21 5.97 -35.03 2.94
CA GLY A 21 5.45 -35.82 4.07
C GLY A 21 6.47 -36.72 4.77
N ALA A 22 7.69 -36.85 4.23
CA ALA A 22 8.81 -37.56 4.85
C ALA A 22 9.73 -36.67 5.72
N ALA A 23 9.50 -35.35 5.78
CA ALA A 23 10.42 -34.40 6.39
C ALA A 23 9.70 -33.23 7.10
N GLY A 24 8.93 -33.54 8.14
CA GLY A 24 8.34 -32.52 9.02
C GLY A 24 7.11 -32.99 9.79
N GLN A 25 7.32 -33.61 10.96
CA GLN A 25 6.33 -33.58 12.04
C GLN A 25 6.77 -32.51 13.03
N GLU A 26 6.30 -31.28 12.84
CA GLU A 26 6.21 -30.32 13.95
C GLU A 26 5.01 -30.70 14.81
N GLY A 27 5.13 -30.59 16.13
CA GLY A 27 4.10 -31.04 17.05
C GLY A 27 3.01 -30.00 17.27
N GLU A 28 1.75 -30.40 17.08
CA GLU A 28 0.61 -29.69 17.68
C GLU A 28 0.41 -30.24 19.11
N ASP A 29 0.72 -29.42 20.12
CA ASP A 29 0.42 -29.72 21.52
C ASP A 29 -1.09 -29.51 21.78
N ASP A 30 -1.85 -30.59 22.03
CA ASP A 30 -3.26 -30.53 22.47
C ASP A 30 -3.40 -30.96 23.96
N PRO A 31 -3.64 -30.02 24.90
CA PRO A 31 -3.58 -30.29 26.33
C PRO A 31 -4.95 -30.36 27.03
N ASN A 32 -5.61 -31.52 27.02
CA ASN A 32 -6.44 -31.93 28.18
C ASN A 32 -6.79 -33.42 28.29
N PRO A 33 -6.42 -34.11 29.39
CA PRO A 33 -6.94 -35.44 29.71
C PRO A 33 -8.08 -35.40 30.75
N ALA A 34 -9.32 -35.72 30.34
CA ALA A 34 -10.37 -36.32 31.20
C ALA A 34 -11.69 -36.56 30.44
N ASP A 35 -11.97 -37.83 30.10
CA ASP A 35 -13.24 -38.53 30.40
C ASP A 35 -13.34 -39.83 29.56
N SER A 36 -12.81 -40.92 30.10
CA SER A 36 -13.18 -42.28 29.68
C SER A 36 -13.47 -43.14 30.92
N VAL A 37 -14.50 -43.98 30.82
CA VAL A 37 -15.00 -44.83 31.91
C VAL A 37 -14.46 -46.25 31.73
N ASP A 38 -14.21 -46.97 32.82
CA ASP A 38 -13.76 -48.37 32.82
C ASP A 38 -14.53 -49.24 31.80
N ALA A 39 -13.81 -49.68 30.78
CA ALA A 39 -14.20 -50.68 29.80
C ALA A 39 -13.03 -51.69 29.64
N PRO A 40 -13.30 -52.98 29.37
CA PRO A 40 -12.27 -54.02 29.43
C PRO A 40 -11.24 -53.86 28.30
N HIS A 41 -9.96 -53.79 28.68
CA HIS A 41 -8.87 -53.32 27.82
C HIS A 41 -8.44 -54.28 26.69
N ASP A 42 -9.04 -55.48 26.61
CA ASP A 42 -8.62 -56.58 25.73
C ASP A 42 -9.24 -56.54 24.31
N SER A 43 -10.18 -55.62 24.01
CA SER A 43 -10.94 -55.66 22.74
C SER A 43 -10.39 -54.77 21.62
N GLU A 44 -9.74 -53.65 21.92
CA GLU A 44 -9.36 -52.66 20.90
C GLU A 44 -8.14 -53.08 20.07
N GLU A 45 -7.12 -53.69 20.68
CA GLU A 45 -5.97 -54.26 19.94
C GLU A 45 -6.44 -55.35 18.96
N ASP A 46 -7.39 -56.18 19.38
CA ASP A 46 -7.92 -57.29 18.60
C ASP A 46 -8.84 -56.80 17.44
N GLU A 47 -9.40 -55.59 17.51
CA GLU A 47 -10.08 -54.93 16.38
C GLU A 47 -9.11 -54.21 15.43
N GLN A 48 -8.06 -53.56 15.96
CA GLN A 48 -7.00 -52.96 15.15
C GLN A 48 -6.25 -54.04 14.34
N ILE A 49 -5.91 -55.19 14.94
CA ILE A 49 -5.25 -56.32 14.26
C ILE A 49 -6.15 -56.92 13.16
N LYS A 50 -7.47 -56.99 13.36
CA LYS A 50 -8.41 -57.43 12.31
C LYS A 50 -8.49 -56.43 11.17
N THR A 51 -8.55 -55.13 11.49
CA THR A 51 -8.60 -54.04 10.51
C THR A 51 -7.32 -53.99 9.66
N GLN A 52 -6.16 -54.15 10.30
CA GLN A 52 -4.85 -54.23 9.63
C GLN A 52 -4.78 -55.42 8.65
N LYS A 53 -5.20 -56.61 9.08
CA LYS A 53 -5.25 -57.80 8.19
C LYS A 53 -6.22 -57.65 7.02
N ALA A 54 -7.39 -57.05 7.25
CA ALA A 54 -8.34 -56.78 6.17
C ALA A 54 -7.75 -55.81 5.12
N LEU A 55 -6.95 -54.82 5.57
CA LEU A 55 -6.24 -53.91 4.67
C LEU A 55 -5.13 -54.63 3.88
N GLU A 56 -4.36 -55.51 4.52
CA GLU A 56 -3.32 -56.33 3.88
C GLU A 56 -3.91 -57.29 2.83
N GLU A 57 -5.05 -57.94 3.11
CA GLU A 57 -5.77 -58.79 2.15
C GLU A 57 -6.28 -57.99 0.93
N VAL A 58 -6.82 -56.78 1.14
CA VAL A 58 -7.25 -55.89 0.05
C VAL A 58 -6.06 -55.46 -0.81
N GLN A 59 -4.94 -55.04 -0.20
CA GLN A 59 -3.74 -54.61 -0.92
C GLN A 59 -3.12 -55.77 -1.73
N ALA A 60 -3.11 -57.00 -1.19
CA ALA A 60 -2.66 -58.18 -1.93
C ALA A 60 -3.55 -58.47 -3.16
N ILE A 61 -4.87 -58.32 -3.02
CA ILE A 61 -5.83 -58.47 -4.12
C ILE A 61 -5.63 -57.38 -5.19
N GLU A 62 -5.27 -56.16 -4.81
CA GLU A 62 -4.99 -55.06 -5.75
C GLU A 62 -3.63 -55.21 -6.46
N TYR A 63 -2.61 -55.68 -5.76
CA TYR A 63 -1.30 -56.02 -6.34
C TYR A 63 -1.40 -57.14 -7.39
N GLU A 64 -2.16 -58.21 -7.12
CA GLU A 64 -2.39 -59.28 -8.11
C GLU A 64 -3.23 -58.82 -9.32
N LYS A 65 -4.18 -57.88 -9.14
CA LYS A 65 -4.86 -57.24 -10.28
C LYS A 65 -3.87 -56.47 -11.16
N GLU A 66 -2.98 -55.67 -10.56
CA GLU A 66 -2.02 -54.82 -11.27
C GLU A 66 -0.97 -55.67 -12.01
N LEU A 67 -0.52 -56.80 -11.42
CA LEU A 67 0.28 -57.82 -12.13
C LEU A 67 -0.45 -58.36 -13.37
N SER A 68 -1.75 -58.67 -13.25
CA SER A 68 -2.56 -59.16 -14.38
C SER A 68 -2.78 -58.10 -15.48
N LEU A 69 -2.54 -56.81 -15.19
CA LEU A 69 -2.55 -55.75 -16.19
C LEU A 69 -1.18 -55.62 -16.87
N CYS A 70 -0.08 -55.78 -16.12
CA CYS A 70 1.27 -55.86 -16.67
C CYS A 70 1.40 -57.02 -17.68
N GLU A 71 0.87 -58.20 -17.35
CA GLU A 71 0.85 -59.38 -18.23
C GLU A 71 0.17 -59.08 -19.59
N LYS A 72 -0.99 -58.42 -19.58
CA LYS A 72 -1.76 -58.08 -20.79
C LYS A 72 -1.05 -57.06 -21.67
N LEU A 73 -0.11 -56.30 -21.11
CA LEU A 73 0.76 -55.36 -21.81
C LEU A 73 2.10 -56.00 -22.23
N GLY A 74 2.27 -57.32 -22.06
CA GLY A 74 3.48 -58.05 -22.44
C GLY A 74 4.59 -58.07 -21.38
N GLY A 75 4.29 -57.71 -20.14
CA GLY A 75 5.22 -57.76 -19.01
C GLY A 75 5.56 -59.17 -18.54
N ASP A 76 6.85 -59.43 -18.31
CA ASP A 76 7.38 -60.67 -17.75
C ASP A 76 7.06 -60.78 -16.24
N ILE A 77 6.01 -61.53 -15.90
CA ILE A 77 5.54 -61.72 -14.52
C ILE A 77 6.64 -62.31 -13.63
N ASP A 78 7.38 -63.31 -14.09
CA ASP A 78 8.35 -64.01 -13.25
C ASP A 78 9.51 -63.07 -12.88
N ASN A 79 9.97 -62.26 -13.84
CA ASN A 79 10.93 -61.19 -13.59
C ASN A 79 10.36 -60.12 -12.65
N ILE A 80 9.14 -59.60 -12.90
CA ILE A 80 8.49 -58.59 -12.04
C ILE A 80 8.35 -59.11 -10.60
N ARG A 81 7.81 -60.32 -10.40
CA ARG A 81 7.70 -60.97 -9.07
C ARG A 81 9.06 -61.16 -8.42
N SER A 82 10.11 -61.50 -9.18
CA SER A 82 11.47 -61.65 -8.63
C SER A 82 12.04 -60.35 -8.03
N LYS A 83 11.60 -59.18 -8.52
CA LYS A 83 12.06 -57.88 -8.00
C LYS A 83 11.48 -57.55 -6.63
N LYS A 84 10.30 -58.10 -6.26
CA LYS A 84 9.54 -57.72 -5.07
C LYS A 84 9.25 -56.21 -5.02
N LEU A 85 8.53 -55.72 -6.03
CA LEU A 85 8.08 -54.33 -6.07
C LEU A 85 6.93 -54.10 -5.06
N ASP A 86 6.78 -52.86 -4.59
CA ASP A 86 5.54 -52.40 -3.98
C ASP A 86 4.46 -52.09 -5.05
N TYR A 87 3.23 -51.80 -4.61
CA TYR A 87 2.11 -51.52 -5.50
C TYR A 87 2.35 -50.29 -6.41
N ASN A 88 2.92 -49.20 -5.88
CA ASN A 88 3.15 -47.97 -6.65
C ASN A 88 4.32 -48.15 -7.63
N GLN A 89 5.39 -48.83 -7.21
CA GLN A 89 6.47 -49.26 -8.11
C GLN A 89 5.92 -50.12 -9.26
N LEU A 90 4.97 -51.02 -8.98
CA LEU A 90 4.32 -51.85 -9.99
C LEU A 90 3.41 -51.04 -10.93
N VAL A 91 2.65 -50.06 -10.42
CA VAL A 91 1.87 -49.11 -11.24
C VAL A 91 2.78 -48.38 -12.24
N GLU A 92 3.97 -47.93 -11.84
CA GLU A 92 4.91 -47.29 -12.76
C GLU A 92 5.53 -48.25 -13.79
N VAL A 93 5.69 -49.54 -13.47
CA VAL A 93 6.05 -50.56 -14.48
C VAL A 93 4.89 -50.77 -15.46
N ARG A 94 3.65 -50.85 -14.98
CA ARG A 94 2.46 -50.99 -15.84
C ARG A 94 2.29 -49.80 -16.78
N LYS A 95 2.38 -48.56 -16.27
CA LYS A 95 2.35 -47.33 -17.09
C LYS A 95 3.44 -47.34 -18.18
N GLY A 96 4.65 -47.81 -17.87
CA GLY A 96 5.74 -47.86 -18.84
C GLY A 96 5.57 -48.92 -19.93
N LEU A 97 4.96 -50.06 -19.60
CA LEU A 97 4.54 -51.05 -20.60
C LEU A 97 3.41 -50.51 -21.49
N GLU A 98 2.48 -49.73 -20.91
CA GLU A 98 1.36 -49.08 -21.62
C GLU A 98 1.85 -47.99 -22.60
N SER A 99 2.87 -47.22 -22.23
CA SER A 99 3.51 -46.22 -23.11
C SER A 99 4.62 -46.79 -24.03
N GLY A 100 4.97 -48.08 -23.87
CA GLY A 100 5.94 -48.78 -24.71
C GLY A 100 7.40 -48.45 -24.43
N VAL A 101 7.73 -47.91 -23.24
CA VAL A 101 9.11 -47.59 -22.85
C VAL A 101 9.84 -48.78 -22.23
N ASP A 102 11.18 -48.75 -22.28
CA ASP A 102 12.05 -49.83 -21.79
C ASP A 102 12.12 -49.86 -20.24
N VAL A 103 11.09 -50.45 -19.63
CA VAL A 103 10.91 -50.57 -18.17
C VAL A 103 12.09 -51.25 -17.45
N SER A 104 12.92 -52.03 -18.17
CA SER A 104 14.07 -52.73 -17.60
C SER A 104 15.10 -51.79 -16.97
N ARG A 105 15.11 -50.50 -17.36
CA ARG A 105 16.03 -49.47 -16.87
C ARG A 105 15.71 -48.97 -15.47
N TYR A 106 14.45 -49.05 -15.03
CA TYR A 106 14.00 -48.51 -13.75
C TYR A 106 13.29 -49.53 -12.85
N MET A 107 12.96 -50.72 -13.36
CA MET A 107 12.31 -51.81 -12.60
C MET A 107 13.22 -52.39 -11.49
N ASN A 108 13.27 -51.72 -10.35
CA ASN A 108 14.14 -52.01 -9.22
C ASN A 108 13.47 -51.65 -7.88
N SER A 109 13.25 -52.63 -6.99
CA SER A 109 12.61 -52.43 -5.68
C SER A 109 13.40 -51.54 -4.71
N SER A 110 14.71 -51.34 -4.94
CA SER A 110 15.51 -50.38 -4.18
C SER A 110 15.35 -48.92 -4.65
N MET A 111 14.51 -48.66 -5.65
CA MET A 111 14.24 -47.33 -6.19
C MET A 111 12.85 -46.85 -5.73
N PRO A 112 12.72 -45.66 -5.10
CA PRO A 112 11.41 -45.10 -4.77
C PRO A 112 10.55 -44.94 -6.03
N TRP A 113 9.24 -45.24 -5.94
CA TRP A 113 8.33 -45.20 -7.09
C TRP A 113 8.31 -43.84 -7.80
N MET A 114 8.49 -42.72 -7.09
CA MET A 114 8.60 -41.37 -7.68
C MET A 114 9.81 -41.21 -8.62
N LEU A 115 10.92 -41.92 -8.36
CA LEU A 115 12.08 -41.94 -9.26
C LEU A 115 11.88 -42.92 -10.43
N MET A 116 11.06 -43.96 -10.26
CA MET A 116 10.59 -44.79 -11.37
C MET A 116 9.65 -44.01 -12.29
N GLU A 117 8.76 -43.19 -11.74
CA GLU A 117 7.88 -42.27 -12.49
C GLU A 117 8.70 -41.25 -13.28
N GLU A 118 9.68 -40.56 -12.66
CA GLU A 118 10.54 -39.62 -13.40
C GLU A 118 11.32 -40.30 -14.53
N LEU A 119 11.94 -41.47 -14.29
CA LEU A 119 12.66 -42.20 -15.34
C LEU A 119 11.74 -42.70 -16.46
N ARG A 120 10.50 -43.06 -16.16
CA ARG A 120 9.47 -43.38 -17.15
C ARG A 120 9.13 -42.13 -17.98
N LEU A 121 8.80 -41.02 -17.33
CA LEU A 121 8.41 -39.76 -17.99
C LEU A 121 9.54 -39.15 -18.83
N GLU A 122 10.79 -39.24 -18.38
CA GLU A 122 11.97 -38.90 -19.19
C GLU A 122 12.01 -39.69 -20.52
N MET A 123 11.70 -40.98 -20.47
CA MET A 123 11.75 -41.87 -21.63
C MET A 123 10.54 -41.70 -22.55
N GLU A 124 9.36 -41.42 -22.00
CA GLU A 124 8.14 -41.07 -22.77
C GLU A 124 8.30 -39.72 -23.48
N GLN A 125 8.87 -38.72 -22.80
CA GLN A 125 9.07 -37.36 -23.33
C GLN A 125 10.37 -37.22 -24.15
N ASN A 126 11.23 -38.24 -24.16
CA ASN A 126 12.56 -38.25 -24.80
C ASN A 126 13.49 -37.11 -24.31
N ILE A 127 13.55 -36.91 -22.98
CA ILE A 127 14.33 -35.87 -22.30
C ILE A 127 15.41 -36.51 -21.42
N ASP A 128 16.70 -36.26 -21.72
CA ASP A 128 17.82 -36.74 -20.90
C ASP A 128 18.10 -35.82 -19.70
N MET A 129 17.71 -36.27 -18.50
CA MET A 129 17.98 -35.57 -17.24
C MET A 129 19.23 -36.08 -16.50
N THR A 130 19.99 -37.03 -17.06
CA THR A 130 21.14 -37.65 -16.38
C THR A 130 22.25 -36.64 -16.06
N LYS A 131 22.37 -35.56 -16.84
CA LYS A 131 23.27 -34.45 -16.52
C LYS A 131 22.87 -33.74 -15.24
N PHE A 132 21.59 -33.35 -15.08
CA PHE A 132 21.13 -32.64 -13.89
C PHE A 132 21.25 -33.51 -12.62
N ARG A 133 20.99 -34.82 -12.72
CA ARG A 133 21.28 -35.78 -11.64
C ARG A 133 22.78 -35.81 -11.26
N LYS A 134 23.70 -35.79 -12.25
CA LYS A 134 25.16 -35.72 -11.99
C LYS A 134 25.62 -34.37 -11.45
N ASP A 135 24.97 -33.29 -11.88
CA ASP A 135 25.20 -31.94 -11.35
C ASP A 135 24.64 -31.78 -9.92
N GLY A 136 23.88 -32.76 -9.40
CA GLY A 136 23.41 -32.80 -8.02
C GLY A 136 22.11 -32.03 -7.76
N TYR A 137 21.22 -31.95 -8.76
CA TYR A 137 19.84 -31.48 -8.55
C TYR A 137 18.98 -32.58 -7.90
N ASP A 138 18.06 -32.19 -7.00
CA ASP A 138 17.12 -33.10 -6.33
C ASP A 138 15.92 -33.50 -7.21
N LEU A 139 15.12 -34.48 -6.77
CA LEU A 139 14.01 -35.03 -7.57
C LEU A 139 12.93 -34.00 -7.91
N SER A 140 12.66 -33.06 -7.00
CA SER A 140 11.69 -31.98 -7.24
C SER A 140 12.23 -30.93 -8.21
N GLN A 141 13.51 -30.59 -8.12
CA GLN A 141 14.18 -29.74 -9.10
C GLN A 141 14.18 -30.42 -10.49
N ILE A 142 14.48 -31.72 -10.57
CA ILE A 142 14.47 -32.51 -11.81
C ILE A 142 13.08 -32.49 -12.46
N TYR A 143 12.02 -32.75 -11.68
CA TYR A 143 10.63 -32.66 -12.15
C TYR A 143 10.35 -31.28 -12.78
N GLU A 144 10.66 -30.18 -12.09
CA GLU A 144 10.39 -28.83 -12.60
C GLU A 144 11.24 -28.47 -13.83
N ILE A 145 12.48 -28.97 -13.96
CA ILE A 145 13.28 -28.78 -15.17
C ILE A 145 12.69 -29.58 -16.33
N ARG A 146 12.38 -30.86 -16.13
CA ARG A 146 11.79 -31.75 -17.14
C ARG A 146 10.48 -31.17 -17.68
N GLN A 147 9.59 -30.71 -16.79
CA GLN A 147 8.31 -30.09 -17.18
C GLN A 147 8.52 -28.83 -18.02
N GLY A 148 9.45 -27.93 -17.68
CA GLY A 148 9.70 -26.73 -18.50
C GLY A 148 10.37 -27.02 -19.84
N LEU A 149 11.25 -28.04 -19.91
CA LEU A 149 11.80 -28.52 -21.17
C LEU A 149 10.71 -29.12 -22.06
N TYR A 150 9.79 -29.90 -21.49
CA TYR A 150 8.63 -30.48 -22.19
C TYR A 150 7.65 -29.40 -22.68
N SER A 151 7.37 -28.39 -21.86
CA SER A 151 6.59 -27.19 -22.23
C SER A 151 7.30 -26.28 -23.26
N GLY A 152 8.54 -26.58 -23.67
CA GLY A 152 9.30 -25.80 -24.66
C GLY A 152 9.76 -24.42 -24.17
N ILE A 153 9.87 -24.23 -22.85
CA ILE A 153 10.12 -22.93 -22.21
C ILE A 153 11.63 -22.73 -21.96
N ASN A 154 12.05 -21.47 -21.89
CA ASN A 154 13.44 -21.10 -21.56
C ASN A 154 13.79 -21.38 -20.09
N ALA A 155 14.00 -22.67 -19.77
CA ALA A 155 14.30 -23.12 -18.42
C ALA A 155 15.62 -22.57 -17.84
N ALA A 156 16.51 -22.01 -18.68
CA ALA A 156 17.76 -21.38 -18.23
C ALA A 156 17.56 -20.20 -17.26
N GLU A 157 16.37 -19.60 -17.21
CA GLU A 157 16.01 -18.59 -16.20
C GLU A 157 15.96 -19.14 -14.77
N TYR A 158 15.57 -20.43 -14.61
CA TYR A 158 15.33 -21.06 -13.31
C TYR A 158 16.11 -22.36 -13.04
N ILE A 159 16.87 -22.90 -14.00
CA ILE A 159 17.89 -23.94 -13.75
C ILE A 159 19.05 -23.30 -12.98
N LYS A 160 18.92 -23.20 -11.65
CA LYS A 160 19.97 -22.78 -10.71
C LYS A 160 19.81 -23.61 -9.43
N LYS A 161 20.92 -24.03 -8.84
CA LYS A 161 20.91 -24.84 -7.60
C LYS A 161 20.39 -24.08 -6.38
N ASP A 162 20.42 -22.76 -6.45
CA ASP A 162 20.01 -21.85 -5.37
C ASP A 162 18.48 -21.81 -5.19
N TYR A 163 17.70 -22.38 -6.11
CA TYR A 163 16.24 -22.52 -5.98
C TYR A 163 15.88 -23.96 -5.59
N LEU A 164 14.99 -24.11 -4.62
CA LEU A 164 14.27 -25.35 -4.34
C LEU A 164 13.23 -25.64 -5.44
N GLY A 165 12.84 -26.91 -5.62
CA GLY A 165 11.78 -27.30 -6.57
C GLY A 165 10.50 -26.43 -6.46
N PRO A 166 9.95 -26.17 -5.26
CA PRO A 166 8.79 -25.29 -5.10
C PRO A 166 8.99 -23.84 -5.61
N GLN A 167 10.21 -23.28 -5.54
CA GLN A 167 10.52 -21.97 -6.13
C GLN A 167 10.60 -22.08 -7.66
N MET A 168 11.29 -23.10 -8.17
CA MET A 168 11.39 -23.40 -9.60
C MET A 168 10.00 -23.56 -10.24
N ARG A 169 9.06 -24.19 -9.54
CA ARG A 169 7.64 -24.31 -9.92
C ARG A 169 6.99 -22.95 -10.17
N GLN A 170 7.14 -21.98 -9.24
CA GLN A 170 6.51 -20.67 -9.41
C GLN A 170 7.16 -19.83 -10.52
N ILE A 171 8.47 -20.02 -10.77
CA ILE A 171 9.15 -19.35 -11.89
C ILE A 171 8.70 -19.98 -13.22
N ARG A 172 8.62 -21.33 -13.31
CA ARG A 172 8.09 -22.04 -14.49
C ARG A 172 6.64 -21.65 -14.78
N LEU A 173 5.74 -21.71 -13.79
CA LEU A 173 4.34 -21.28 -13.92
C LEU A 173 4.22 -19.78 -14.30
N GLY A 174 5.20 -18.97 -13.93
CA GLY A 174 5.31 -17.58 -14.40
C GLY A 174 5.59 -17.48 -15.88
N LEU A 175 6.60 -18.21 -16.36
CA LEU A 175 6.98 -18.26 -17.78
C LEU A 175 5.87 -18.89 -18.64
N GLU A 176 5.19 -19.93 -18.16
CA GLU A 176 4.03 -20.56 -18.81
C GLU A 176 2.86 -19.58 -19.01
N ALA A 177 2.65 -18.67 -18.05
CA ALA A 177 1.65 -17.61 -18.14
C ALA A 177 2.15 -16.32 -18.83
N GLY A 178 3.40 -16.31 -19.35
CA GLY A 178 4.00 -15.13 -19.99
C GLY A 178 4.33 -13.97 -19.03
N LEU A 179 4.38 -14.23 -17.72
CA LEU A 179 4.53 -13.22 -16.68
C LEU A 179 5.99 -12.79 -16.48
N PRO A 180 6.25 -11.53 -16.10
CA PRO A 180 7.58 -11.05 -15.79
C PRO A 180 8.07 -11.57 -14.43
N ILE A 181 8.64 -12.78 -14.46
CA ILE A 181 9.30 -13.45 -13.31
C ILE A 181 10.38 -12.59 -12.61
N VAL A 182 10.82 -11.50 -13.23
CA VAL A 182 11.88 -10.61 -12.73
C VAL A 182 11.57 -9.98 -11.37
N PHE A 183 10.30 -9.88 -10.98
CA PHE A 183 9.87 -9.33 -9.68
C PHE A 183 10.03 -10.31 -8.51
N TYR A 184 10.12 -11.61 -8.76
CA TYR A 184 10.15 -12.64 -7.72
C TYR A 184 11.18 -13.76 -7.94
N LYS A 185 11.94 -13.77 -9.04
CA LYS A 185 13.03 -14.75 -9.27
C LYS A 185 14.28 -14.55 -8.41
N ASP A 186 14.21 -13.73 -7.36
CA ASP A 186 15.29 -13.63 -6.37
C ASP A 186 15.21 -14.86 -5.43
N PRO A 187 16.28 -15.65 -5.25
CA PRO A 187 16.28 -16.80 -4.33
C PRO A 187 15.93 -16.46 -2.88
N LEU A 188 16.00 -15.18 -2.48
CA LEU A 188 15.58 -14.69 -1.15
C LEU A 188 14.07 -14.74 -0.90
N TYR A 189 13.24 -14.94 -1.93
CA TYR A 189 11.80 -15.19 -1.75
C TYR A 189 11.53 -16.68 -1.54
N ASP A 190 10.73 -17.03 -0.52
CA ASP A 190 10.21 -18.40 -0.40
C ASP A 190 9.17 -18.73 -1.50
N ALA A 191 8.83 -20.01 -1.64
CA ALA A 191 7.93 -20.47 -2.70
C ALA A 191 6.48 -19.98 -2.55
N GLU A 192 6.03 -19.65 -1.34
CA GLU A 192 4.70 -19.06 -1.12
C GLU A 192 4.69 -17.56 -1.40
N GLN A 193 5.76 -16.83 -1.05
CA GLN A 193 5.95 -15.44 -1.47
C GLN A 193 5.98 -15.34 -3.00
N MET A 194 6.76 -16.21 -3.67
CA MET A 194 6.76 -16.29 -5.14
C MET A 194 5.36 -16.62 -5.69
N GLN A 195 4.57 -17.44 -5.01
CA GLN A 195 3.19 -17.74 -5.39
C GLN A 195 2.27 -16.53 -5.29
N GLU A 196 2.22 -15.85 -4.14
CA GLU A 196 1.33 -14.69 -3.95
C GLU A 196 1.74 -13.51 -4.84
N ILE A 197 3.03 -13.32 -5.14
CA ILE A 197 3.49 -12.34 -6.12
C ILE A 197 3.02 -12.75 -7.53
N ARG A 198 3.23 -14.01 -7.95
CA ARG A 198 2.76 -14.51 -9.25
C ARG A 198 1.24 -14.37 -9.42
N LEU A 199 0.46 -14.71 -8.39
CA LEU A 199 -1.00 -14.58 -8.41
C LEU A 199 -1.44 -13.10 -8.52
N GLY A 200 -0.75 -12.17 -7.86
CA GLY A 200 -1.01 -10.74 -8.01
C GLY A 200 -0.79 -10.25 -9.44
N LEU A 201 0.26 -10.74 -10.11
CA LEU A 201 0.52 -10.42 -11.52
C LEU A 201 -0.53 -11.03 -12.46
N VAL A 202 -1.08 -12.21 -12.16
CA VAL A 202 -2.23 -12.80 -12.89
C VAL A 202 -3.50 -11.95 -12.70
N ASP A 203 -3.77 -11.52 -11.47
CA ASP A 203 -4.93 -10.68 -11.12
C ASP A 203 -4.78 -9.21 -11.59
N ASN A 204 -3.62 -8.82 -12.14
CA ASN A 204 -3.24 -7.45 -12.50
C ASN A 204 -3.29 -6.44 -11.32
N ILE A 205 -2.89 -6.92 -10.14
CA ILE A 205 -2.81 -6.18 -8.87
C ILE A 205 -1.43 -5.54 -8.71
N ASP A 206 -1.34 -4.36 -8.07
CA ASP A 206 -0.06 -3.73 -7.78
C ASP A 206 0.72 -4.47 -6.69
N ILE A 207 1.56 -5.41 -7.10
CA ILE A 207 2.46 -6.14 -6.20
C ILE A 207 3.49 -5.24 -5.50
N SER A 208 3.68 -3.98 -5.91
CA SER A 208 4.79 -3.13 -5.44
C SER A 208 4.76 -2.86 -3.93
N ALA A 209 3.58 -2.90 -3.30
CA ALA A 209 3.41 -2.71 -1.87
C ALA A 209 3.76 -3.97 -1.04
N TYR A 210 3.46 -5.18 -1.53
CA TYR A 210 3.67 -6.43 -0.76
C TYR A 210 4.84 -7.29 -1.22
N ALA A 211 5.31 -7.16 -2.46
CA ALA A 211 6.47 -7.90 -3.00
C ALA A 211 7.78 -7.37 -2.38
N LYS A 212 8.07 -7.84 -1.16
CA LYS A 212 9.27 -7.56 -0.35
C LYS A 212 9.62 -8.84 0.42
N PHE A 213 10.87 -9.30 0.37
CA PHE A 213 11.30 -10.53 1.07
C PHE A 213 10.97 -10.50 2.58
N ALA A 214 10.93 -9.32 3.19
CA ALA A 214 10.64 -9.10 4.61
C ALA A 214 9.13 -9.15 4.98
N ILE A 215 8.24 -9.43 4.04
CA ILE A 215 6.79 -9.59 4.28
C ILE A 215 6.45 -11.08 4.13
N PRO A 216 6.05 -11.81 5.19
CA PRO A 216 5.72 -13.24 5.10
C PRO A 216 4.57 -13.52 4.13
N ALA A 217 4.58 -14.68 3.48
CA ALA A 217 3.59 -15.06 2.47
C ALA A 217 2.13 -14.94 2.93
N MET A 218 1.84 -15.29 4.19
CA MET A 218 0.50 -15.12 4.79
C MET A 218 0.02 -13.66 4.80
N LYS A 219 0.93 -12.69 4.99
CA LYS A 219 0.59 -11.26 4.85
C LYS A 219 0.46 -10.85 3.38
N MET A 220 1.29 -11.40 2.49
CA MET A 220 1.16 -11.17 1.04
C MET A 220 -0.20 -11.64 0.50
N ARG A 221 -0.68 -12.81 0.96
CA ARG A 221 -1.98 -13.38 0.60
C ARG A 221 -3.13 -12.45 0.97
N GLU A 222 -3.24 -12.04 2.22
CA GLU A 222 -4.32 -11.15 2.65
C GLU A 222 -4.20 -9.75 2.04
N ALA A 223 -2.98 -9.23 1.83
CA ALA A 223 -2.77 -7.97 1.10
C ALA A 223 -3.24 -8.05 -0.36
N ARG A 224 -2.95 -9.17 -1.06
CA ARG A 224 -3.45 -9.42 -2.42
C ARG A 224 -4.98 -9.52 -2.44
N GLU A 225 -5.58 -10.23 -1.50
CA GLU A 225 -7.05 -10.33 -1.39
C GLU A 225 -7.71 -8.98 -1.05
N CYS A 226 -7.09 -8.13 -0.23
CA CYS A 226 -7.55 -6.75 0.02
C CYS A 226 -7.56 -5.93 -1.28
N MET A 227 -6.45 -5.94 -2.02
CA MET A 227 -6.35 -5.20 -3.29
C MET A 227 -7.31 -5.76 -4.34
N LYS A 228 -7.58 -7.07 -4.32
CA LYS A 228 -8.57 -7.75 -5.16
C LYS A 228 -10.01 -7.33 -4.86
N SER A 229 -10.34 -7.01 -3.60
CA SER A 229 -11.61 -6.40 -3.22
C SER A 229 -11.64 -4.87 -3.37
N GLY A 230 -10.55 -4.25 -3.86
CA GLY A 230 -10.43 -2.80 -4.08
C GLY A 230 -9.81 -1.99 -2.94
N LEU A 231 -9.49 -2.64 -1.81
CA LEU A 231 -8.78 -2.02 -0.70
C LEU A 231 -7.28 -1.96 -1.00
N ASN A 232 -6.84 -0.83 -1.55
CA ASN A 232 -5.43 -0.55 -1.77
C ASN A 232 -4.71 -0.30 -0.44
N LEU A 233 -3.66 -1.07 -0.16
CA LEU A 233 -2.86 -0.98 1.07
C LEU A 233 -1.43 -0.53 0.77
N THR A 234 -0.83 0.21 1.69
CA THR A 234 0.59 0.58 1.66
C THR A 234 1.50 -0.51 2.25
N THR A 235 2.78 -0.49 1.87
CA THR A 235 3.83 -1.34 2.46
C THR A 235 3.89 -1.25 3.99
N GLU A 236 3.59 -0.08 4.56
CA GLU A 236 3.65 0.16 6.01
C GLU A 236 2.45 -0.45 6.73
N GLU A 237 1.23 -0.33 6.20
CA GLU A 237 0.03 -0.99 6.74
C GLU A 237 0.18 -2.52 6.70
N ILE A 238 0.69 -3.08 5.60
CA ILE A 238 0.92 -4.52 5.45
C ILE A 238 2.03 -5.00 6.41
N LYS A 239 3.06 -4.19 6.63
CA LYS A 239 4.13 -4.53 7.58
C LYS A 239 3.63 -4.52 9.02
N ASN A 240 2.89 -3.49 9.41
CA ASN A 240 2.52 -3.22 10.80
C ASN A 240 1.35 -4.11 11.28
N ASN A 241 0.32 -4.34 10.45
CA ASN A 241 -0.85 -5.13 10.82
C ASN A 241 -0.60 -6.65 10.74
N SER A 242 -1.29 -7.46 11.55
CA SER A 242 -1.27 -8.93 11.41
C SER A 242 -2.03 -9.38 10.15
N ALA A 243 -1.82 -10.61 9.68
CA ALA A 243 -2.60 -11.14 8.55
C ALA A 243 -4.12 -11.14 8.86
N GLY A 244 -4.48 -11.39 10.12
CA GLY A 244 -5.84 -11.31 10.61
C GLY A 244 -6.45 -9.91 10.58
N VAL A 245 -5.70 -8.90 11.04
CA VAL A 245 -6.15 -7.50 10.94
C VAL A 245 -6.35 -7.09 9.47
N LEU A 246 -5.49 -7.55 8.54
CA LEU A 246 -5.72 -7.34 7.10
C LEU A 246 -7.00 -8.04 6.59
N ARG A 247 -7.31 -9.24 7.08
CA ARG A 247 -8.56 -9.96 6.78
C ARG A 247 -9.78 -9.19 7.30
N ALA A 248 -9.73 -8.66 8.52
CA ALA A 248 -10.77 -7.82 9.09
C ALA A 248 -10.94 -6.51 8.29
N MET A 249 -9.86 -5.87 7.85
CA MET A 249 -9.91 -4.69 6.96
C MET A 249 -10.60 -5.01 5.62
N LYS A 250 -10.31 -6.16 5.01
CA LYS A 250 -11.01 -6.65 3.79
C LYS A 250 -12.50 -6.85 4.03
N HIS A 251 -12.87 -7.45 5.16
CA HIS A 251 -14.26 -7.68 5.55
C HIS A 251 -15.01 -6.35 5.75
N ALA A 252 -14.47 -5.45 6.57
CA ALA A 252 -15.02 -4.11 6.79
C ALA A 252 -15.22 -3.32 5.49
N HIS A 253 -14.22 -3.33 4.60
CA HIS A 253 -14.32 -2.67 3.28
C HIS A 253 -15.45 -3.26 2.42
N THR A 254 -15.59 -4.59 2.42
CA THR A 254 -16.64 -5.29 1.66
C THR A 254 -18.04 -4.95 2.19
N SER A 255 -18.19 -4.87 3.52
CA SER A 255 -19.44 -4.48 4.20
C SER A 255 -19.65 -2.96 4.32
N GLN A 256 -18.77 -2.14 3.73
CA GLN A 256 -18.81 -0.67 3.74
C GLN A 256 -18.76 -0.03 5.15
N ILE A 257 -18.12 -0.71 6.11
CA ILE A 257 -17.92 -0.26 7.49
C ILE A 257 -16.52 0.35 7.63
N ASP A 258 -16.42 1.52 8.26
CA ASP A 258 -15.12 2.10 8.61
C ASP A 258 -14.62 1.54 9.96
N ILE A 259 -13.46 0.88 9.93
CA ILE A 259 -12.73 0.45 11.14
C ILE A 259 -11.36 1.13 11.29
N SER A 260 -11.07 2.16 10.48
CA SER A 260 -9.75 2.80 10.39
C SER A 260 -9.27 3.40 11.72
N GLU A 261 -10.20 3.73 12.63
CA GLU A 261 -9.85 4.18 13.96
C GLU A 261 -9.42 3.04 14.89
N TYR A 262 -10.18 1.95 14.97
CA TYR A 262 -9.83 0.80 15.81
C TYR A 262 -8.51 0.13 15.36
N VAL A 263 -8.26 0.04 14.05
CA VAL A 263 -6.96 -0.43 13.51
C VAL A 263 -5.80 0.47 13.96
N ARG A 264 -5.99 1.80 14.03
CA ARG A 264 -4.98 2.74 14.57
C ARG A 264 -4.84 2.67 16.10
N GLN A 265 -5.90 2.31 16.82
CA GLN A 265 -5.86 2.09 18.27
C GLN A 265 -5.24 0.74 18.67
N GLY A 266 -5.07 -0.18 17.71
CA GLY A 266 -4.35 -1.44 17.91
C GLY A 266 -5.20 -2.65 18.27
N TYR A 267 -6.50 -2.65 17.92
CA TYR A 267 -7.38 -3.80 18.13
C TYR A 267 -6.97 -5.01 17.26
N ASP A 268 -7.18 -6.22 17.78
CA ASP A 268 -6.85 -7.51 17.17
C ASP A 268 -7.90 -8.02 16.16
N GLU A 269 -7.66 -9.19 15.54
CA GLU A 269 -8.58 -9.79 14.56
C GLU A 269 -9.96 -10.10 15.17
N ASP A 270 -10.01 -10.82 16.29
CA ASP A 270 -11.26 -11.24 16.93
C ASP A 270 -12.09 -10.04 17.38
N GLN A 271 -11.43 -9.02 17.94
CA GLN A 271 -12.04 -7.75 18.35
C GLN A 271 -12.62 -6.99 17.15
N LEU A 272 -11.85 -6.82 16.07
CA LEU A 272 -12.30 -6.14 14.86
C LEU A 272 -13.46 -6.89 14.19
N GLU A 273 -13.45 -8.23 14.16
CA GLU A 273 -14.60 -9.00 13.67
C GLU A 273 -15.87 -8.77 14.50
N GLN A 274 -15.77 -8.64 15.84
CA GLN A 274 -16.96 -8.31 16.64
C GLN A 274 -17.44 -6.88 16.41
N ILE A 275 -16.53 -5.92 16.17
CA ILE A 275 -16.89 -4.53 15.81
C ILE A 275 -17.61 -4.49 14.45
N ILE A 276 -17.11 -5.20 13.44
CA ILE A 276 -17.77 -5.31 12.12
C ILE A 276 -19.15 -5.93 12.29
N ALA A 277 -19.26 -7.10 12.93
CA ALA A 277 -20.53 -7.79 13.13
C ALA A 277 -21.55 -6.96 13.95
N ALA A 278 -21.10 -6.17 14.93
CA ALA A 278 -21.99 -5.29 15.69
C ALA A 278 -22.54 -4.13 14.85
N ARG A 279 -21.75 -3.61 13.89
CA ARG A 279 -22.20 -2.59 12.94
C ARG A 279 -23.18 -3.14 11.90
N GLU A 280 -22.94 -4.35 11.41
CA GLU A 280 -23.88 -5.09 10.53
C GLU A 280 -25.21 -5.41 11.24
N GLU A 281 -25.16 -5.68 12.54
CA GLU A 281 -26.33 -5.90 13.40
C GLU A 281 -26.98 -4.60 13.92
N HIS A 282 -26.47 -3.43 13.53
CA HIS A 282 -26.92 -2.09 13.92
C HIS A 282 -26.97 -1.84 15.44
N LEU A 283 -25.98 -2.34 16.17
CA LEU A 283 -25.88 -2.25 17.62
C LEU A 283 -25.11 -0.99 18.06
N ASP A 284 -25.73 0.19 17.92
CA ASP A 284 -25.12 1.50 18.22
C ASP A 284 -24.55 1.63 19.65
N ASP A 285 -25.11 0.90 20.63
CA ASP A 285 -24.63 0.90 22.02
C ASP A 285 -23.33 0.11 22.23
N PHE A 286 -22.87 -0.67 21.25
CA PHE A 286 -21.69 -1.52 21.37
C PHE A 286 -20.39 -0.74 21.60
N ASP A 287 -20.24 0.44 20.97
CA ASP A 287 -19.07 1.31 21.09
C ASP A 287 -18.75 1.69 22.55
N LYS A 288 -19.76 1.74 23.43
CA LYS A 288 -19.63 2.12 24.83
C LYS A 288 -18.82 1.12 25.67
N TYR A 289 -18.67 -0.11 25.17
CA TYR A 289 -18.00 -1.21 25.85
C TYR A 289 -16.69 -1.63 25.16
N LEU A 290 -16.20 -0.84 24.19
CA LEU A 290 -14.94 -1.09 23.51
C LEU A 290 -13.74 -0.56 24.33
N ASN A 291 -12.83 -1.48 24.67
CA ASN A 291 -11.50 -1.21 25.19
C ASN A 291 -10.54 -2.24 24.56
N VAL A 292 -9.34 -1.81 24.17
CA VAL A 292 -8.27 -2.65 23.58
C VAL A 292 -7.89 -3.81 24.51
N GLU A 293 -8.06 -3.66 25.82
CA GLU A 293 -7.79 -4.71 26.82
C GLU A 293 -8.85 -5.84 26.84
N ILE A 294 -10.04 -5.61 26.29
CA ILE A 294 -11.15 -6.58 26.31
C ILE A 294 -11.05 -7.50 25.09
N ARG A 295 -10.70 -8.77 25.31
CA ARG A 295 -10.55 -9.81 24.26
C ARG A 295 -11.77 -9.93 23.36
N GLY A 296 -11.58 -10.31 22.09
CA GLY A 296 -12.67 -10.53 21.14
C GLY A 296 -13.72 -11.56 21.61
N GLU A 297 -13.31 -12.59 22.38
CA GLU A 297 -14.25 -13.54 23.01
C GLU A 297 -15.22 -12.86 24.00
N ASN A 298 -14.74 -11.89 24.78
CA ASN A 298 -15.56 -11.10 25.71
C ASN A 298 -16.48 -10.15 24.93
N LEU A 299 -15.96 -9.45 23.91
CA LEU A 299 -16.74 -8.58 23.03
C LEU A 299 -17.85 -9.34 22.29
N ARG A 300 -17.63 -10.61 21.96
CA ARG A 300 -18.64 -11.49 21.34
C ARG A 300 -19.82 -11.74 22.27
N GLU A 301 -19.57 -12.01 23.54
CA GLU A 301 -20.61 -12.21 24.55
C GLU A 301 -21.36 -10.90 24.87
N ILE A 302 -20.70 -9.74 24.79
CA ILE A 302 -21.34 -8.40 24.84
C ILE A 302 -22.27 -8.20 23.63
N ARG A 303 -21.78 -8.46 22.41
CA ARG A 303 -22.54 -8.30 21.16
C ARG A 303 -23.81 -9.16 21.15
N ILE A 304 -23.71 -10.44 21.52
CA ILE A 304 -24.87 -11.34 21.61
C ILE A 304 -25.89 -10.81 22.63
N GLY A 305 -25.43 -10.29 23.78
CA GLY A 305 -26.35 -9.73 24.78
C GLY A 305 -27.11 -8.49 24.31
N LEU A 306 -26.44 -7.57 23.60
CA LEU A 306 -27.12 -6.41 23.00
C LEU A 306 -28.12 -6.83 21.92
N LYS A 307 -27.77 -7.83 21.10
CA LYS A 307 -28.63 -8.40 20.06
C LYS A 307 -29.91 -9.03 20.60
N GLU A 308 -29.82 -9.73 21.74
CA GLU A 308 -30.98 -10.31 22.45
C GLU A 308 -31.70 -9.29 23.36
N GLY A 309 -31.28 -8.02 23.38
CA GLY A 309 -31.92 -6.94 24.14
C GLY A 309 -31.71 -7.01 25.66
N LEU A 310 -30.60 -7.58 26.11
CA LEU A 310 -30.28 -7.81 27.53
C LEU A 310 -29.51 -6.61 28.13
N ASP A 311 -29.53 -6.47 29.45
CA ASP A 311 -28.70 -5.47 30.15
C ASP A 311 -27.25 -5.96 30.26
N VAL A 312 -26.44 -5.55 29.28
CA VAL A 312 -25.03 -5.92 29.16
C VAL A 312 -24.13 -5.16 30.13
N SER A 313 -24.61 -4.07 30.74
CA SER A 313 -23.84 -3.31 31.73
C SER A 313 -23.52 -4.10 33.01
N LEU A 314 -24.25 -5.19 33.24
CA LEU A 314 -24.08 -6.12 34.37
C LEU A 314 -22.89 -7.08 34.23
N TYR A 315 -22.29 -7.19 33.03
CA TYR A 315 -21.18 -8.13 32.79
C TYR A 315 -20.12 -7.66 31.79
N ALA A 316 -20.28 -6.49 31.15
CA ALA A 316 -19.27 -5.87 30.30
C ALA A 316 -18.13 -5.22 31.12
N ASP A 317 -17.43 -6.05 31.89
CA ASP A 317 -16.28 -5.68 32.72
C ASP A 317 -15.07 -6.53 32.33
N HIS A 318 -13.90 -5.90 32.25
CA HIS A 318 -12.62 -6.54 31.99
C HIS A 318 -12.20 -7.57 33.07
N GLU A 319 -12.75 -7.50 34.29
CA GLU A 319 -12.49 -8.49 35.35
C GLU A 319 -13.17 -9.85 35.07
N PHE A 320 -14.17 -9.90 34.17
CA PHE A 320 -14.78 -11.17 33.75
C PHE A 320 -14.08 -11.79 32.53
N ASN A 321 -13.95 -13.12 32.51
CA ASN A 321 -13.66 -13.87 31.29
C ASN A 321 -14.95 -14.24 30.54
N TRP A 322 -14.84 -14.52 29.24
CA TRP A 322 -16.00 -14.84 28.40
C TRP A 322 -16.85 -16.02 28.91
N HIS A 323 -16.27 -17.01 29.61
CA HIS A 323 -17.06 -18.09 30.20
C HIS A 323 -17.96 -17.58 31.34
N GLN A 324 -17.50 -16.65 32.17
CA GLN A 324 -18.32 -15.99 33.21
C GLN A 324 -19.41 -15.15 32.57
N MET A 325 -19.05 -14.30 31.59
CA MET A 325 -19.97 -13.44 30.83
C MET A 325 -21.07 -14.28 30.16
N ARG A 326 -20.71 -15.41 29.56
CA ARG A 326 -21.63 -16.36 28.92
C ARG A 326 -22.61 -17.01 29.88
N GLU A 327 -22.21 -17.30 31.12
CA GLU A 327 -23.14 -17.83 32.12
C GLU A 327 -24.06 -16.71 32.65
N ILE A 328 -23.55 -15.49 32.87
CA ILE A 328 -24.37 -14.33 33.25
C ILE A 328 -25.41 -14.02 32.16
N ARG A 329 -25.00 -13.97 30.89
CA ARG A 329 -25.88 -13.76 29.73
C ARG A 329 -27.03 -14.78 29.69
N LYS A 330 -26.73 -16.08 29.82
CA LYS A 330 -27.77 -17.14 29.90
C LYS A 330 -28.74 -16.94 31.06
N GLY A 331 -28.26 -16.39 32.18
CA GLY A 331 -29.12 -16.01 33.29
C GLY A 331 -30.12 -14.92 32.90
N LEU A 332 -29.67 -13.88 32.20
CA LEU A 332 -30.52 -12.80 31.69
C LEU A 332 -31.50 -13.29 30.62
N GLU A 333 -31.06 -14.15 29.69
CA GLU A 333 -31.92 -14.81 28.69
C GLU A 333 -33.07 -15.59 29.37
N ASN A 334 -32.75 -16.36 30.41
CA ASN A 334 -33.72 -17.10 31.22
C ASN A 334 -34.44 -16.25 32.28
N ARG A 335 -34.27 -14.91 32.26
CA ARG A 335 -34.92 -13.90 33.12
C ARG A 335 -34.68 -14.11 34.63
N ILE A 336 -33.47 -14.51 34.97
CA ILE A 336 -33.01 -14.78 36.35
C ILE A 336 -32.22 -13.59 36.88
N ASP A 337 -32.34 -13.31 38.18
CA ASP A 337 -31.50 -12.35 38.88
C ASP A 337 -30.04 -12.85 38.93
N VAL A 338 -29.19 -12.23 38.11
CA VAL A 338 -27.77 -12.56 38.01
C VAL A 338 -26.92 -11.92 39.11
N SER A 339 -27.42 -10.90 39.83
CA SER A 339 -26.64 -10.17 40.85
C SER A 339 -26.15 -11.07 42.01
N VAL A 340 -26.82 -12.20 42.21
CA VAL A 340 -26.45 -13.25 43.15
C VAL A 340 -25.04 -13.80 42.86
N TYR A 341 -24.70 -13.99 41.58
CA TYR A 341 -23.49 -14.68 41.11
C TYR A 341 -22.62 -13.93 40.09
N ALA A 342 -23.05 -12.78 39.57
CA ALA A 342 -22.25 -11.90 38.71
C ALA A 342 -21.19 -11.16 39.53
N LYS A 343 -20.11 -11.88 39.91
CA LYS A 343 -18.98 -11.35 40.69
C LYS A 343 -17.68 -11.97 40.14
N PRO A 344 -16.65 -11.19 39.77
CA PRO A 344 -15.46 -11.70 39.08
C PRO A 344 -14.72 -12.83 39.80
N LEU A 345 -14.83 -12.91 41.13
CA LEU A 345 -14.21 -13.95 41.97
C LEU A 345 -14.85 -15.35 41.82
N TYR A 346 -16.07 -15.49 41.29
CA TYR A 346 -16.66 -16.82 41.06
C TYR A 346 -16.13 -17.45 39.79
N GLN A 347 -15.64 -18.69 39.88
CA GLN A 347 -15.25 -19.46 38.71
C GLN A 347 -16.45 -19.76 37.80
N PRO A 348 -16.28 -19.86 36.46
CA PRO A 348 -17.40 -20.12 35.54
C PRO A 348 -18.22 -21.37 35.91
N ARG A 349 -17.55 -22.41 36.43
CA ARG A 349 -18.19 -23.65 36.90
C ARG A 349 -19.03 -23.45 38.17
N GLN A 350 -18.69 -22.48 39.04
CA GLN A 350 -19.52 -22.10 40.19
C GLN A 350 -20.75 -21.31 39.71
N MET A 351 -20.57 -20.32 38.83
CA MET A 351 -21.67 -19.55 38.23
C MET A 351 -22.69 -20.47 37.52
N HIS A 352 -22.21 -21.45 36.75
CA HIS A 352 -23.03 -22.44 36.06
C HIS A 352 -23.96 -23.23 37.00
N GLU A 353 -23.45 -23.67 38.14
CA GLU A 353 -24.21 -24.44 39.12
C GLU A 353 -25.21 -23.54 39.88
N ILE A 354 -24.83 -22.31 40.24
CA ILE A 354 -25.75 -21.34 40.84
C ILE A 354 -26.89 -20.97 39.87
N ARG A 355 -26.57 -20.68 38.60
CA ARG A 355 -27.57 -20.43 37.55
C ARG A 355 -28.54 -21.60 37.39
N LYS A 356 -28.02 -22.83 37.29
CA LYS A 356 -28.86 -24.05 37.25
C LYS A 356 -29.69 -24.27 38.52
N GLY A 357 -29.27 -23.72 39.67
CA GLY A 357 -30.07 -23.69 40.89
C GLY A 357 -31.29 -22.79 40.74
N LEU A 358 -31.06 -21.55 40.31
CA LEU A 358 -32.11 -20.55 40.08
C LEU A 358 -33.08 -20.99 38.98
N GLU A 359 -32.59 -21.60 37.89
CA GLU A 359 -33.41 -22.21 36.82
C GLU A 359 -34.33 -23.32 37.33
N ALA A 360 -33.91 -24.04 38.36
CA ALA A 360 -34.68 -25.10 39.00
C ALA A 360 -35.54 -24.62 40.19
N GLY A 361 -35.58 -23.30 40.47
CA GLY A 361 -36.30 -22.73 41.61
C GLY A 361 -35.72 -23.10 42.98
N ILE A 362 -34.45 -23.51 43.03
CA ILE A 362 -33.77 -23.94 44.26
C ILE A 362 -33.19 -22.73 44.99
N ASP A 363 -33.36 -22.68 46.32
CA ASP A 363 -32.70 -21.70 47.18
C ASP A 363 -31.16 -21.87 47.12
N VAL A 364 -30.52 -21.00 46.35
CA VAL A 364 -29.06 -21.01 46.16
C VAL A 364 -28.30 -20.40 47.34
N SER A 365 -28.95 -19.67 48.26
CA SER A 365 -28.28 -19.06 49.41
C SER A 365 -27.59 -20.11 50.31
N LYS A 366 -28.15 -21.33 50.32
CA LYS A 366 -27.61 -22.50 51.01
C LYS A 366 -26.23 -22.97 50.50
N TYR A 367 -25.82 -22.60 49.29
CA TYR A 367 -24.55 -23.08 48.72
C TYR A 367 -23.77 -22.09 47.85
N SER A 368 -24.31 -20.91 47.54
CA SER A 368 -23.64 -19.91 46.70
C SER A 368 -22.39 -19.27 47.32
N SER A 369 -22.02 -19.60 48.57
CA SER A 369 -20.78 -19.11 49.19
C SER A 369 -19.53 -19.45 48.36
N MET A 370 -18.65 -18.47 48.15
CA MET A 370 -17.37 -18.63 47.43
C MET A 370 -16.45 -19.71 48.03
N ILE A 371 -16.66 -20.09 49.29
CA ILE A 371 -15.93 -21.16 49.99
C ILE A 371 -16.21 -22.54 49.36
N ASN A 372 -17.40 -22.74 48.79
CA ASN A 372 -17.80 -24.02 48.19
C ASN A 372 -17.21 -24.15 46.79
N SER A 373 -16.55 -25.27 46.48
CA SER A 373 -16.10 -25.52 45.10
C SER A 373 -17.29 -25.75 44.17
N ALA A 374 -17.08 -25.66 42.85
CA ALA A 374 -18.12 -26.00 41.87
C ALA A 374 -18.64 -27.45 42.04
N MET A 375 -17.81 -28.37 42.56
CA MET A 375 -18.18 -29.75 42.84
C MET A 375 -19.10 -29.85 44.07
N ASP A 376 -18.85 -29.04 45.09
CA ASP A 376 -19.70 -28.94 46.28
C ASP A 376 -21.03 -28.26 45.94
N MET A 377 -20.99 -27.16 45.19
CA MET A 377 -22.20 -26.47 44.69
C MET A 377 -23.08 -27.41 43.87
N LYS A 378 -22.50 -28.18 42.93
CA LYS A 378 -23.19 -29.22 42.17
C LYS A 378 -23.80 -30.30 43.07
N THR A 379 -23.05 -30.75 44.07
CA THR A 379 -23.50 -31.78 45.02
C THR A 379 -24.67 -31.29 45.88
N ILE A 380 -24.58 -30.09 46.44
CA ILE A 380 -25.62 -29.49 47.29
C ILE A 380 -26.86 -29.14 46.43
N ARG A 381 -26.69 -28.63 45.21
CA ARG A 381 -27.80 -28.40 44.27
C ARG A 381 -28.56 -29.70 43.98
N LEU A 382 -27.85 -30.80 43.67
CA LEU A 382 -28.47 -32.09 43.37
C LEU A 382 -29.13 -32.75 44.59
N ARG A 383 -28.66 -32.46 45.82
CA ARG A 383 -29.34 -32.85 47.07
C ARG A 383 -30.61 -32.04 47.32
N LEU A 384 -30.54 -30.72 47.20
CA LEU A 384 -31.69 -29.83 47.35
C LEU A 384 -32.77 -30.12 46.29
N GLN A 385 -32.37 -30.45 45.06
CA GLN A 385 -33.28 -30.88 43.98
C GLN A 385 -34.01 -32.21 44.28
N LYS A 386 -33.50 -33.02 45.23
CA LYS A 386 -34.14 -34.24 45.76
C LYS A 386 -34.90 -34.02 47.08
N GLY A 387 -34.85 -32.81 47.65
CA GLY A 387 -35.45 -32.50 48.95
C GLY A 387 -34.56 -32.83 50.17
N GLU A 388 -33.27 -33.11 49.98
CA GLU A 388 -32.30 -33.31 51.06
C GLU A 388 -31.73 -31.96 51.54
N ASP A 389 -31.58 -31.76 52.86
CA ASP A 389 -31.22 -30.44 53.43
C ASP A 389 -29.70 -30.19 53.51
N ALA A 390 -29.31 -28.91 53.49
CA ALA A 390 -27.93 -28.47 53.26
C ALA A 390 -27.07 -28.46 54.55
N GLY A 391 -26.75 -29.65 55.06
CA GLY A 391 -25.79 -29.82 56.16
C GLY A 391 -24.34 -29.53 55.76
N VAL A 392 -23.66 -28.65 56.52
CA VAL A 392 -22.26 -28.24 56.29
C VAL A 392 -21.28 -29.37 56.67
N ALA A 393 -20.26 -29.59 55.83
CA ALA A 393 -19.04 -30.31 56.18
C ALA A 393 -17.85 -29.37 55.96
N ASN A 394 -17.01 -29.16 56.99
CA ASN A 394 -16.00 -28.10 57.01
C ASN A 394 -14.62 -28.63 57.44
N SER A 395 -13.70 -28.79 56.49
CA SER A 395 -12.29 -29.17 56.67
C SER A 395 -11.57 -29.00 55.31
N ILE A 396 -10.33 -28.50 55.16
CA ILE A 396 -9.31 -27.99 56.11
C ILE A 396 -8.68 -26.71 55.50
N SER A 397 -8.41 -25.69 56.32
CA SER A 397 -7.54 -24.55 55.92
C SER A 397 -6.09 -24.79 56.36
N LEU A 398 -5.12 -24.59 55.46
CA LEU A 398 -3.69 -24.51 55.82
C LEU A 398 -3.05 -23.21 55.31
N ARG A 399 -2.51 -22.48 56.29
CA ARG A 399 -1.77 -21.21 56.28
C ARG A 399 -0.75 -21.07 55.15
N LEU A 400 -0.55 -19.84 54.65
CA LEU A 400 0.59 -18.98 55.03
C LEU A 400 0.45 -17.54 54.44
N GLU A 401 1.08 -16.57 55.10
CA GLU A 401 1.31 -15.18 54.67
C GLU A 401 2.83 -14.91 54.68
N ASP A 402 3.23 -13.66 54.40
CA ASP A 402 4.60 -13.10 54.35
C ASP A 402 5.43 -13.56 53.11
N ASP A 403 6.25 -12.73 52.46
CA ASP A 403 7.07 -11.61 52.97
C ASP A 403 7.21 -10.44 51.95
N ILE A 404 7.66 -9.28 52.44
CA ILE A 404 8.15 -8.13 51.63
C ILE A 404 9.50 -7.68 52.21
N GLU A 405 10.54 -7.43 51.39
CA GLU A 405 11.39 -6.22 51.46
C GLU A 405 12.62 -6.15 50.51
N ARG A 406 12.80 -4.94 49.93
CA ARG A 406 14.05 -4.16 49.69
C ARG A 406 15.32 -4.81 49.08
N ARG A 407 15.88 -4.10 48.07
CA ARG A 407 17.33 -3.82 47.96
C ARG A 407 17.60 -2.61 47.05
N ASP A 408 18.54 -1.74 47.45
CA ASP A 408 18.99 -0.56 46.68
C ASP A 408 20.36 -0.03 47.20
N GLY A 409 21.12 0.74 46.40
CA GLY A 409 22.20 1.66 46.85
C GLY A 409 23.60 1.61 46.19
N HIS A 410 24.28 2.79 46.20
CA HIS A 410 25.67 3.18 45.81
C HIS A 410 25.90 3.59 44.32
N ILE A 411 26.51 4.75 43.88
CA ILE A 411 27.48 5.80 44.37
C ILE A 411 28.94 5.52 43.87
N ALA A 412 29.80 6.42 43.31
CA ALA A 412 29.94 7.91 43.27
C ALA A 412 30.85 8.47 42.10
N GLU A 413 30.76 9.78 41.76
CA GLU A 413 31.78 10.80 41.29
C GLU A 413 32.70 10.49 40.04
N GLU A 414 33.54 11.34 39.36
CA GLU A 414 33.87 12.79 39.09
C GLU A 414 34.90 12.80 37.88
N ASP A 415 35.39 13.84 37.16
CA ASP A 415 35.03 15.22 36.73
C ASP A 415 36.04 15.73 35.61
N SER A 416 35.81 16.90 34.98
CA SER A 416 36.81 17.87 34.40
C SER A 416 37.32 17.66 32.94
N SER A 417 37.86 18.66 32.19
CA SER A 417 37.68 20.14 32.15
C SER A 417 38.33 20.86 30.92
N SER A 418 37.86 22.10 30.62
CA SER A 418 38.61 23.30 30.15
C SER A 418 39.48 23.41 28.85
N SER A 419 38.86 23.83 27.74
CA SER A 419 39.17 25.06 26.93
C SER A 419 40.43 25.30 26.03
N SER A 420 40.24 26.02 24.90
CA SER A 420 41.05 27.20 24.37
C SER A 420 41.36 27.25 22.83
N LYS A 421 41.91 28.38 22.31
CA LYS A 421 41.80 28.88 20.89
C LYS A 421 43.12 29.33 20.20
N TYR A 422 43.02 29.76 18.92
CA TYR A 422 43.84 30.73 18.09
C TYR A 422 44.57 30.12 16.85
N LYS A 423 44.99 30.85 15.79
CA LYS A 423 44.42 31.97 14.94
C LYS A 423 45.27 32.07 13.63
N SER A 424 44.98 33.00 12.70
CA SER A 424 45.54 33.07 11.31
C SER A 424 46.57 34.20 11.06
N PHE A 425 47.29 34.14 9.90
CA PHE A 425 48.03 35.28 9.31
C PHE A 425 48.17 35.20 7.76
N ASP A 426 48.69 36.26 7.12
CA ASP A 426 48.66 36.57 5.67
C ASP A 426 50.04 37.11 5.15
N GLY A 427 50.24 37.28 3.83
CA GLY A 427 51.47 37.89 3.28
C GLY A 427 51.52 37.98 1.74
N THR A 428 51.94 39.14 1.19
CA THR A 428 51.70 39.51 -0.21
C THR A 428 52.93 39.94 -1.03
N GLU A 429 52.74 39.94 -2.37
CA GLU A 429 53.28 40.89 -3.36
C GLU A 429 54.77 40.85 -3.83
N LYS A 430 54.98 40.63 -5.14
CA LYS A 430 55.57 41.59 -6.13
C LYS A 430 56.11 40.92 -7.40
N GLU A 431 55.92 41.58 -8.55
CA GLU A 431 56.33 41.10 -9.88
C GLU A 431 57.79 41.42 -10.24
N LYS A 432 58.41 40.60 -11.10
CA LYS A 432 59.62 40.95 -11.87
C LYS A 432 59.56 40.38 -13.30
N ARG A 433 60.29 41.02 -14.22
CA ARG A 433 60.21 40.76 -15.67
C ARG A 433 60.51 39.30 -16.04
N HIS A 434 59.65 38.73 -16.88
CA HIS A 434 59.51 37.29 -17.04
C HIS A 434 60.37 36.69 -18.17
N PHE A 435 61.53 36.12 -17.83
CA PHE A 435 62.24 35.13 -18.67
C PHE A 435 61.49 33.78 -18.76
N LEU A 436 60.52 33.61 -17.86
CA LEU A 436 59.69 32.44 -17.66
C LEU A 436 58.22 32.89 -17.76
N GLN A 437 57.58 32.63 -18.90
CA GLN A 437 56.21 33.04 -19.17
C GLN A 437 55.26 31.87 -18.88
N MET A 438 54.34 32.06 -17.94
CA MET A 438 53.21 31.15 -17.73
C MET A 438 52.00 31.54 -18.60
N THR A 439 51.14 30.59 -18.92
CA THR A 439 49.78 30.87 -19.40
C THR A 439 48.88 31.35 -18.25
N PRO A 440 47.85 32.18 -18.50
CA PRO A 440 46.98 32.73 -17.45
C PRO A 440 46.21 31.67 -16.65
N ASP A 441 45.95 30.52 -17.25
CA ASP A 441 45.31 29.34 -16.62
C ASP A 441 46.25 28.56 -15.66
N GLY A 442 47.55 28.90 -15.60
CA GLY A 442 48.56 28.18 -14.84
C GLY A 442 48.90 26.77 -15.36
N LEU A 443 48.39 26.38 -16.54
CA LEU A 443 48.56 25.04 -17.09
C LEU A 443 49.86 24.86 -17.88
N LYS A 444 50.51 25.91 -18.37
CA LYS A 444 51.74 25.80 -19.18
C LYS A 444 52.77 26.86 -18.79
N ALA A 445 54.05 26.49 -18.82
CA ALA A 445 55.15 27.44 -18.73
C ALA A 445 56.13 27.29 -19.90
N TYR A 446 56.57 28.46 -20.34
CA TYR A 446 57.56 28.62 -21.39
C TYR A 446 58.78 29.33 -20.83
N LEU A 447 59.97 28.78 -21.08
CA LEU A 447 61.24 29.37 -20.66
C LEU A 447 61.98 29.88 -21.89
N THR A 448 62.62 31.04 -21.73
CA THR A 448 63.58 31.61 -22.67
C THR A 448 64.88 31.89 -21.91
N LEU A 449 65.91 31.08 -22.14
CA LEU A 449 67.22 31.25 -21.49
C LEU A 449 68.03 32.34 -22.24
N PRO A 450 68.40 33.48 -21.63
CA PRO A 450 69.23 34.49 -22.29
C PRO A 450 70.70 34.05 -22.38
N ARG A 451 71.46 34.54 -23.37
CA ARG A 451 72.89 34.22 -23.49
C ARG A 451 73.71 34.76 -22.30
N LEU A 452 74.48 33.88 -21.66
CA LEU A 452 75.34 34.24 -20.52
C LEU A 452 76.64 34.91 -20.97
N LYS A 453 77.00 36.02 -20.33
CA LYS A 453 78.32 36.66 -20.52
C LYS A 453 79.40 35.86 -19.77
N SER A 454 80.65 35.95 -20.23
CA SER A 454 81.84 35.24 -19.70
C SER A 454 81.94 33.72 -19.98
N GLY A 455 81.27 33.19 -21.01
CA GLY A 455 81.48 31.81 -21.47
C GLY A 455 81.00 30.72 -20.50
N ARG A 456 80.09 31.07 -19.57
CA ARG A 456 79.45 30.12 -18.66
C ARG A 456 78.26 29.48 -19.36
N LEU A 457 78.08 28.17 -19.20
CA LEU A 457 76.88 27.45 -19.62
C LEU A 457 75.89 27.32 -18.46
N TYR A 458 74.61 27.12 -18.79
CA TYR A 458 73.60 26.73 -17.81
C TYR A 458 73.78 25.26 -17.40
N THR A 459 73.51 24.93 -16.14
CA THR A 459 73.38 23.53 -15.69
C THR A 459 71.90 23.16 -15.54
N LEU A 460 71.58 21.87 -15.69
CA LEU A 460 70.21 21.37 -15.51
C LEU A 460 69.68 21.70 -14.11
N ASP A 461 70.51 21.51 -13.09
CA ASP A 461 70.15 21.74 -11.69
C ASP A 461 69.88 23.22 -11.39
N PHE A 462 70.68 24.14 -11.97
CA PHE A 462 70.41 25.58 -11.87
C PHE A 462 69.05 25.96 -12.50
N VAL A 463 68.70 25.37 -13.64
CA VAL A 463 67.39 25.65 -14.27
C VAL A 463 66.26 25.01 -13.45
N LEU A 464 66.43 23.79 -12.92
CA LEU A 464 65.43 23.17 -12.04
C LEU A 464 65.24 23.94 -10.72
N GLU A 465 66.31 24.45 -10.11
CA GLU A 465 66.24 25.38 -8.99
C GLU A 465 65.47 26.66 -9.35
N LEU A 466 65.72 27.24 -10.53
CA LEU A 466 65.03 28.45 -10.99
C LEU A 466 63.53 28.21 -11.17
N LEU A 467 63.14 27.04 -11.68
CA LEU A 467 61.73 26.64 -11.79
C LEU A 467 61.09 26.41 -10.41
N ALA A 468 61.78 25.73 -9.49
CA ALA A 468 61.31 25.57 -8.12
C ALA A 468 61.15 26.92 -7.40
N LYS A 469 62.10 27.85 -7.58
CA LYS A 469 62.03 29.23 -7.06
C LYS A 469 60.92 30.07 -7.71
N ALA A 470 60.44 29.70 -8.89
CA ALA A 470 59.24 30.25 -9.53
C ALA A 470 57.94 29.50 -9.16
N ASN A 471 58.00 28.59 -8.18
CA ASN A 471 56.95 27.67 -7.76
C ASN A 471 56.46 26.70 -8.85
N ILE A 472 57.20 26.53 -9.95
CA ILE A 472 56.92 25.50 -10.96
C ILE A 472 57.51 24.19 -10.47
N THR A 473 56.63 23.30 -10.04
CA THR A 473 56.96 22.05 -9.34
C THR A 473 56.30 20.82 -9.98
N PHE A 474 55.32 21.02 -10.87
CA PHE A 474 54.55 19.97 -11.53
C PHE A 474 54.68 20.04 -13.06
N GLY A 475 54.62 18.89 -13.73
CA GLY A 475 54.60 18.80 -15.20
C GLY A 475 55.91 19.12 -15.94
N ILE A 476 57.05 19.19 -15.24
CA ILE A 476 58.33 19.68 -15.79
C ILE A 476 58.92 18.70 -16.83
N LYS A 477 59.08 19.16 -18.07
CA LYS A 477 59.64 18.43 -19.21
C LYS A 477 61.17 18.51 -19.21
N LYS A 478 61.81 17.77 -18.30
CA LYS A 478 63.27 17.80 -18.06
C LYS A 478 64.11 17.64 -19.33
N ASP A 479 63.68 16.84 -20.29
CA ASP A 479 64.45 16.57 -21.51
C ASP A 479 64.41 17.73 -22.52
N VAL A 480 63.35 18.54 -22.51
CA VAL A 480 63.31 19.83 -23.24
C VAL A 480 64.33 20.80 -22.63
N ILE A 481 64.46 20.81 -21.31
CA ILE A 481 65.44 21.66 -20.62
C ILE A 481 66.87 21.19 -20.92
N LYS A 482 67.13 19.87 -20.95
CA LYS A 482 68.42 19.32 -21.41
C LYS A 482 68.72 19.74 -22.86
N ASP A 483 67.76 19.61 -23.78
CA ASP A 483 67.92 20.04 -25.18
C ASP A 483 68.27 21.53 -25.30
N MET A 484 67.60 22.40 -24.53
CA MET A 484 67.90 23.83 -24.50
C MET A 484 69.33 24.14 -24.05
N ILE A 485 69.85 23.38 -23.09
CA ILE A 485 71.19 23.56 -22.53
C ILE A 485 72.25 23.00 -23.47
N THR A 486 72.14 21.73 -23.87
CA THR A 486 73.17 20.99 -24.62
C THR A 486 73.34 21.52 -26.04
N ASN A 487 72.27 21.98 -26.68
CA ASN A 487 72.30 22.52 -28.04
C ASN A 487 72.31 24.06 -28.10
N GLU A 488 72.62 24.73 -26.97
CA GLU A 488 72.69 26.20 -26.83
C GLU A 488 71.50 26.97 -27.44
N LYS A 489 70.27 26.42 -27.30
CA LYS A 489 69.01 27.01 -27.81
C LYS A 489 68.53 28.14 -26.89
N TYR A 490 69.42 29.09 -26.66
CA TYR A 490 69.22 30.32 -25.92
C TYR A 490 68.45 31.31 -26.78
N GLU A 491 67.72 32.22 -26.13
CA GLU A 491 66.77 33.18 -26.73
C GLU A 491 65.56 32.56 -27.47
N GLU A 492 65.53 31.23 -27.65
CA GLU A 492 64.33 30.46 -28.03
C GLU A 492 63.37 30.25 -26.86
N LYS A 493 62.06 30.41 -27.12
CA LYS A 493 60.97 30.11 -26.18
C LYS A 493 60.53 28.65 -26.31
N LYS A 494 60.72 27.81 -25.27
CA LYS A 494 60.27 26.40 -25.25
C LYS A 494 59.25 26.11 -24.16
N LEU A 495 58.30 25.21 -24.42
CA LEU A 495 57.36 24.66 -23.43
C LEU A 495 58.09 23.70 -22.50
N ILE A 496 58.31 24.10 -21.24
CA ILE A 496 59.13 23.36 -20.26
C ILE A 496 58.34 22.76 -19.10
N ALA A 497 57.08 23.16 -18.90
CA ALA A 497 56.18 22.51 -17.95
C ALA A 497 54.73 22.55 -18.45
N GLU A 498 53.98 21.47 -18.23
CA GLU A 498 52.59 21.34 -18.65
C GLU A 498 51.79 20.52 -17.62
N GLY A 499 50.72 21.12 -17.11
CA GLY A 499 49.70 20.49 -16.27
C GLY A 499 48.45 20.15 -17.07
N TYR A 500 47.37 19.81 -16.38
CA TYR A 500 46.09 19.42 -17.00
C TYR A 500 44.92 20.20 -16.39
N GLY A 501 43.94 20.56 -17.22
CA GLY A 501 42.74 21.28 -16.78
C GLY A 501 41.76 20.35 -16.03
N PRO A 502 40.84 20.91 -15.23
CA PRO A 502 39.74 20.15 -14.64
C PRO A 502 38.77 19.69 -15.73
N THR A 503 38.10 18.56 -15.49
CA THR A 503 36.97 18.13 -16.33
C THR A 503 35.65 18.47 -15.64
N PHE A 504 34.63 18.76 -16.47
CA PHE A 504 33.26 18.92 -16.01
C PHE A 504 32.56 17.58 -16.08
N GLY A 505 31.98 17.17 -14.95
CA GLY A 505 31.04 16.08 -14.87
C GLY A 505 29.76 16.34 -15.67
N LYS A 506 28.89 15.33 -15.75
CA LYS A 506 27.59 15.41 -16.41
C LYS A 506 26.51 15.07 -15.39
N ASP A 507 25.47 15.90 -15.32
CA ASP A 507 24.30 15.63 -14.49
C ASP A 507 23.65 14.30 -14.89
N GLY A 508 23.14 13.57 -13.90
CA GLY A 508 22.41 12.33 -14.14
C GLY A 508 21.05 12.60 -14.78
N TYR A 509 20.51 11.62 -15.50
CA TYR A 509 19.22 11.76 -16.18
C TYR A 509 18.43 10.46 -16.21
N TYR A 510 17.11 10.60 -16.35
CA TYR A 510 16.22 9.48 -16.60
C TYR A 510 15.93 9.35 -18.10
N GLU A 511 16.29 8.20 -18.66
CA GLU A 511 15.81 7.75 -19.96
C GLU A 511 14.46 7.07 -19.75
N PHE A 512 13.43 7.48 -20.50
CA PHE A 512 12.06 6.97 -20.37
C PHE A 512 11.62 6.23 -21.63
N PHE A 513 10.89 5.13 -21.44
CA PHE A 513 10.50 4.21 -22.49
C PHE A 513 8.99 4.22 -22.80
N PHE A 514 8.23 5.07 -22.09
CA PHE A 514 6.85 5.45 -22.41
C PHE A 514 6.76 6.92 -22.81
N ASP A 515 5.69 7.31 -23.52
CA ASP A 515 5.50 8.70 -23.90
C ASP A 515 5.11 9.57 -22.69
N ARG A 516 6.02 10.46 -22.31
CA ARG A 516 5.81 11.48 -21.27
C ARG A 516 5.16 12.76 -21.80
N LYS A 517 5.08 12.95 -23.12
CA LYS A 517 4.47 14.12 -23.77
C LYS A 517 3.02 13.85 -24.14
N ILE A 518 2.30 13.23 -23.21
CA ILE A 518 0.84 13.21 -23.13
C ILE A 518 0.37 14.67 -23.27
N PRO A 519 -0.36 15.07 -24.33
CA PRO A 519 -0.71 16.47 -24.56
C PRO A 519 -1.77 16.95 -23.56
N THR A 520 -1.34 17.50 -22.43
CA THR A 520 -2.22 18.22 -21.49
C THR A 520 -2.61 19.60 -21.99
N ASP A 521 -1.84 20.15 -22.93
CA ASP A 521 -2.18 21.37 -23.63
C ASP A 521 -3.32 21.08 -24.63
N ILE A 522 -4.46 21.71 -24.39
CA ILE A 522 -5.62 21.65 -25.29
C ILE A 522 -5.23 22.27 -26.63
N GLU A 523 -5.30 21.48 -27.70
CA GLU A 523 -5.19 22.01 -29.06
C GLU A 523 -6.42 22.87 -29.39
N TYR A 524 -6.20 24.04 -30.00
CA TYR A 524 -7.29 24.94 -30.40
C TYR A 524 -7.47 24.95 -31.92
N THR A 525 -8.73 24.97 -32.36
CA THR A 525 -9.12 25.19 -33.77
C THR A 525 -8.94 26.66 -34.17
N GLN A 526 -9.17 27.00 -35.44
CA GLN A 526 -9.00 28.36 -35.95
C GLN A 526 -9.98 29.38 -35.32
N ASP A 527 -11.17 28.92 -34.95
CA ASP A 527 -12.19 29.63 -34.17
C ASP A 527 -11.95 29.58 -32.64
N GLY A 528 -10.78 29.09 -32.20
CA GLY A 528 -10.39 29.03 -30.79
C GLY A 528 -11.14 28.00 -29.94
N SER A 529 -11.90 27.08 -30.56
CA SER A 529 -12.57 25.97 -29.85
C SER A 529 -11.57 24.89 -29.47
N ALA A 530 -11.79 24.21 -28.35
CA ALA A 530 -10.95 23.11 -27.91
C ALA A 530 -11.19 21.85 -28.75
N ASN A 531 -10.10 21.28 -29.27
CA ASN A 531 -10.07 19.97 -29.91
C ASN A 531 -9.82 18.87 -28.87
N PHE A 532 -10.86 18.14 -28.48
CA PHE A 532 -10.75 17.03 -27.54
C PHE A 532 -10.38 15.69 -28.19
N ASP A 533 -10.28 15.61 -29.53
CA ASP A 533 -10.09 14.34 -30.25
C ASP A 533 -8.65 13.80 -30.13
N ASN A 534 -7.66 14.69 -30.04
CA ASN A 534 -6.24 14.34 -29.90
C ASN A 534 -5.76 14.19 -28.46
N VAL A 535 -6.58 14.54 -27.46
CA VAL A 535 -6.17 14.56 -26.06
C VAL A 535 -6.09 13.14 -25.51
N ARG A 536 -4.88 12.56 -25.58
CA ARG A 536 -4.49 11.39 -24.78
C ARG A 536 -4.20 11.88 -23.36
N TYR A 537 -4.63 11.13 -22.35
CA TYR A 537 -4.44 11.47 -20.93
C TYR A 537 -3.46 10.56 -20.18
N PHE A 538 -3.07 9.46 -20.83
CA PHE A 538 -2.15 8.45 -20.32
C PHE A 538 -1.42 7.78 -21.50
N ALA A 539 -0.23 7.25 -21.25
CA ALA A 539 0.31 6.19 -22.08
C ALA A 539 -0.12 4.82 -21.51
N THR A 540 -0.16 3.77 -22.34
CA THR A 540 -0.46 2.41 -21.88
C THR A 540 0.82 1.61 -21.72
N VAL A 541 0.93 0.87 -20.60
CA VAL A 541 2.04 -0.03 -20.29
C VAL A 541 1.50 -1.37 -19.80
N ASN A 542 2.29 -2.43 -19.95
CA ASN A 542 1.99 -3.79 -19.51
C ASN A 542 2.81 -4.14 -18.25
N VAL A 543 2.33 -5.09 -17.43
CA VAL A 543 3.15 -5.68 -16.35
C VAL A 543 4.49 -6.15 -16.93
N GLY A 544 5.60 -5.68 -16.34
CA GLY A 544 6.96 -6.02 -16.75
C GLY A 544 7.60 -5.06 -17.76
N ASP A 545 6.83 -4.15 -18.38
CA ASP A 545 7.39 -3.14 -19.27
C ASP A 545 8.40 -2.26 -18.51
N LYS A 546 9.56 -2.05 -19.12
CA LYS A 546 10.56 -1.08 -18.66
C LYS A 546 9.99 0.32 -18.86
N LEU A 547 9.94 1.11 -17.79
CA LEU A 547 9.38 2.46 -17.76
C LEU A 547 10.48 3.52 -17.88
N ALA A 548 11.55 3.35 -17.09
CA ALA A 548 12.67 4.27 -17.05
C ALA A 548 13.98 3.56 -16.69
N VAL A 549 15.10 4.15 -17.08
CA VAL A 549 16.46 3.81 -16.64
C VAL A 549 17.15 5.07 -16.13
N TYR A 550 17.69 5.00 -14.92
CA TYR A 550 18.52 6.07 -14.38
C TYR A 550 19.97 5.95 -14.85
N HIS A 551 20.47 7.02 -15.47
CA HIS A 551 21.87 7.21 -15.81
C HIS A 551 22.50 8.14 -14.75
N PRO A 552 23.36 7.63 -13.83
CA PRO A 552 23.90 8.42 -12.72
C PRO A 552 24.84 9.54 -13.14
N ALA A 553 25.04 10.51 -12.25
CA ALA A 553 25.91 11.66 -12.51
C ALA A 553 27.38 11.26 -12.66
N ILE A 554 27.99 11.72 -13.75
CA ILE A 554 29.43 11.57 -13.98
C ILE A 554 30.15 12.64 -13.16
N HIS A 555 31.10 12.22 -12.33
CA HIS A 555 31.93 13.11 -11.53
C HIS A 555 32.98 13.83 -12.40
N GLY A 556 33.33 15.06 -12.01
CA GLY A 556 34.42 15.80 -12.63
C GLY A 556 35.76 15.36 -12.03
N SER A 557 36.82 15.40 -12.82
CA SER A 557 38.18 15.19 -12.32
C SER A 557 38.86 16.54 -12.05
N ASP A 558 39.46 16.69 -10.88
CA ASP A 558 40.30 17.83 -10.56
C ASP A 558 41.45 18.00 -11.57
N GLY A 559 41.67 19.24 -12.00
CA GLY A 559 42.83 19.65 -12.77
C GLY A 559 44.03 19.92 -11.87
N LYS A 560 45.21 20.08 -12.47
CA LYS A 560 46.44 20.41 -11.75
C LYS A 560 47.33 21.35 -12.55
N THR A 561 47.55 22.53 -12.01
CA THR A 561 48.49 23.52 -12.55
C THR A 561 49.95 23.05 -12.43
N ILE A 562 50.85 23.67 -13.20
CA ILE A 562 52.30 23.45 -13.07
C ILE A 562 52.86 23.97 -11.73
N LYS A 563 52.08 24.76 -10.99
CA LYS A 563 52.38 25.20 -9.63
C LYS A 563 51.97 24.19 -8.55
N ASN A 564 51.56 22.98 -8.93
CA ASN A 564 51.01 21.95 -8.04
C ASN A 564 49.71 22.37 -7.30
N ILE A 565 49.09 23.50 -7.70
CA ILE A 565 47.78 23.94 -7.23
C ILE A 565 46.71 23.13 -7.98
N THR A 566 45.83 22.48 -7.23
CA THR A 566 44.64 21.76 -7.73
C THR A 566 43.60 22.75 -8.25
N LEU A 567 42.98 22.44 -9.40
CA LEU A 567 41.84 23.16 -9.95
C LEU A 567 40.61 22.27 -9.74
N PRO A 568 39.62 22.66 -8.91
CA PRO A 568 38.51 21.77 -8.60
C PRO A 568 37.66 21.46 -9.85
N GLY A 569 37.40 20.17 -10.08
CA GLY A 569 36.38 19.71 -11.01
C GLY A 569 34.99 20.10 -10.52
N LYS A 570 34.02 20.20 -11.43
CA LYS A 570 32.60 20.22 -11.05
C LYS A 570 32.02 18.85 -11.30
N ASN A 571 31.49 18.22 -10.25
CA ASN A 571 30.69 17.01 -10.41
C ASN A 571 29.36 17.34 -11.07
N GLY A 572 28.82 16.38 -11.83
CA GLY A 572 27.41 16.40 -12.17
C GLY A 572 26.55 16.22 -10.92
N ARG A 573 25.27 16.59 -11.03
CA ARG A 573 24.25 16.40 -10.01
C ARG A 573 23.43 15.15 -10.30
N ASP A 574 23.24 14.30 -9.31
CA ASP A 574 22.25 13.24 -9.38
C ASP A 574 20.82 13.81 -9.25
N LEU A 575 19.83 13.05 -9.72
CA LEU A 575 18.41 13.39 -9.64
C LEU A 575 17.73 12.64 -8.48
N PRO A 576 16.66 13.19 -7.89
CA PRO A 576 15.86 12.45 -6.92
C PRO A 576 15.20 11.23 -7.56
N ILE A 577 15.04 10.16 -6.77
CA ILE A 577 14.36 8.94 -7.18
C ILE A 577 12.88 9.25 -7.49
N ILE A 578 12.41 8.79 -8.66
CA ILE A 578 11.00 8.87 -9.08
C ILE A 578 10.12 8.16 -8.04
N LYS A 579 9.05 8.85 -7.60
CA LYS A 579 8.06 8.33 -6.63
C LYS A 579 6.78 7.89 -7.34
N GLY A 580 5.88 7.24 -6.60
CA GLY A 580 4.53 6.89 -7.05
C GLY A 580 4.22 5.40 -6.85
N ARG A 581 3.38 4.83 -7.71
CA ARG A 581 2.81 3.47 -7.56
C ARG A 581 2.61 2.75 -8.90
N GLY A 582 2.38 1.44 -8.86
CA GLY A 582 2.23 0.59 -10.04
C GLY A 582 3.56 0.29 -10.76
N PHE A 583 4.70 0.49 -10.08
CA PHE A 583 6.02 0.12 -10.56
C PHE A 583 6.93 -0.37 -9.43
N MET A 584 7.99 -1.09 -9.78
CA MET A 584 9.10 -1.43 -8.88
C MET A 584 10.44 -0.99 -9.46
N ILE A 585 11.38 -0.64 -8.57
CA ILE A 585 12.78 -0.45 -8.89
C ILE A 585 13.48 -1.80 -8.82
N MET A 586 14.26 -2.15 -9.84
CA MET A 586 14.98 -3.42 -9.91
C MET A 586 16.23 -3.45 -9.00
N PRO A 587 16.81 -4.62 -8.70
CA PRO A 587 18.04 -4.74 -7.90
C PRO A 587 19.30 -4.02 -8.43
N ASP A 588 19.26 -3.48 -9.66
CA ASP A 588 20.30 -2.59 -10.19
C ASP A 588 20.20 -1.14 -9.64
N HIS A 589 19.14 -0.85 -8.89
CA HIS A 589 18.73 0.47 -8.36
C HIS A 589 18.60 1.57 -9.42
N LYS A 590 18.39 1.20 -10.69
CA LYS A 590 18.36 2.12 -11.84
C LYS A 590 17.23 1.86 -12.81
N THR A 591 16.84 0.60 -13.02
CA THR A 591 15.75 0.22 -13.91
C THR A 591 14.42 0.24 -13.15
N PHE A 592 13.40 0.85 -13.75
CA PHE A 592 12.03 0.94 -13.24
C PHE A 592 11.13 0.12 -14.16
N CYS A 593 10.38 -0.83 -13.62
CA CYS A 593 9.47 -1.71 -14.39
C CYS A 593 8.05 -1.66 -13.83
N ALA A 594 7.04 -1.73 -14.69
CA ALA A 594 5.62 -1.71 -14.30
C ALA A 594 5.21 -2.99 -13.56
N THR A 595 4.51 -2.86 -12.44
CA THR A 595 3.88 -3.98 -11.71
C THR A 595 2.43 -4.20 -12.13
N VAL A 596 1.85 -3.28 -12.91
CA VAL A 596 0.45 -3.27 -13.34
C VAL A 596 0.37 -2.98 -14.84
N SER A 597 -0.45 -3.73 -15.58
CA SER A 597 -0.90 -3.35 -16.91
C SER A 597 -1.97 -2.27 -16.82
N GLY A 598 -1.72 -1.10 -17.41
CA GLY A 598 -2.68 -0.02 -17.38
C GLY A 598 -2.19 1.34 -17.88
N ALA A 599 -2.79 2.39 -17.32
CA ALA A 599 -2.59 3.78 -17.69
C ALA A 599 -1.47 4.41 -16.85
N VAL A 600 -0.36 4.81 -17.48
CA VAL A 600 0.71 5.59 -16.84
C VAL A 600 0.49 7.09 -17.00
N ARG A 601 0.55 7.81 -15.88
CA ARG A 601 0.68 9.26 -15.78
C ARG A 601 2.04 9.61 -15.15
N PHE A 602 2.65 10.71 -15.59
CA PHE A 602 3.89 11.24 -15.02
C PHE A 602 3.76 12.76 -14.82
N THR A 603 3.56 13.20 -13.59
CA THR A 603 3.27 14.60 -13.22
C THR A 603 4.04 14.99 -11.96
N ASP A 604 4.62 16.19 -11.94
CA ASP A 604 5.38 16.76 -10.82
C ASP A 604 6.51 15.88 -10.22
N GLY A 605 7.01 14.91 -11.00
CA GLY A 605 8.05 13.95 -10.61
C GLY A 605 7.53 12.64 -10.04
N GLU A 606 6.20 12.49 -9.94
CA GLU A 606 5.52 11.26 -9.53
C GLU A 606 5.02 10.48 -10.76
N MET A 607 5.20 9.16 -10.72
CA MET A 607 4.79 8.21 -11.75
C MET A 607 3.71 7.28 -11.20
N ILE A 608 2.50 7.39 -11.72
CA ILE A 608 1.35 6.60 -11.25
C ILE A 608 0.90 5.72 -12.41
N ILE A 609 0.93 4.40 -12.20
CA ILE A 609 0.26 3.43 -13.07
C ILE A 609 -1.00 2.96 -12.37
N SER A 610 -2.15 3.17 -13.01
CA SER A 610 -3.46 2.69 -12.56
C SER A 610 -3.93 1.57 -13.49
N PRO A 611 -4.57 0.49 -12.97
CA PRO A 611 -5.21 -0.53 -13.82
C PRO A 611 -6.14 0.11 -14.85
N LEU A 612 -6.19 -0.44 -16.08
CA LEU A 612 -7.02 0.10 -17.17
C LEU A 612 -8.10 -0.90 -17.61
N LYS A 613 -9.36 -0.54 -17.43
CA LYS A 613 -10.50 -1.27 -17.99
C LYS A 613 -10.93 -0.66 -19.31
N VAL A 614 -10.49 -1.27 -20.41
CA VAL A 614 -11.03 -0.96 -21.75
C VAL A 614 -12.42 -1.60 -21.89
N VAL A 615 -13.38 -0.83 -22.38
CA VAL A 615 -14.76 -1.25 -22.66
C VAL A 615 -15.10 -0.83 -24.09
N GLU A 616 -15.43 -1.79 -24.95
CA GLU A 616 -15.92 -1.49 -26.30
C GLU A 616 -17.39 -1.06 -26.21
N SER A 617 -17.79 -0.02 -26.96
CA SER A 617 -19.18 0.47 -26.98
C SER A 617 -20.17 -0.61 -27.44
N THR A 618 -21.33 -0.67 -26.80
CA THR A 618 -22.40 -1.64 -27.10
C THR A 618 -23.76 -0.95 -27.19
N ARG A 619 -24.83 -1.67 -27.56
CA ARG A 619 -26.22 -1.18 -27.49
C ARG A 619 -26.90 -1.37 -26.13
N LYS A 620 -26.21 -1.96 -25.15
CA LYS A 620 -26.74 -2.21 -23.81
C LYS A 620 -26.17 -1.19 -22.82
N PRO A 621 -26.92 -0.81 -21.76
CA PRO A 621 -26.37 -0.02 -20.66
C PRO A 621 -25.08 -0.64 -20.12
N LEU A 622 -24.05 0.19 -19.94
CA LEU A 622 -22.78 -0.19 -19.36
C LEU A 622 -22.85 0.05 -17.85
N ASN A 623 -22.86 -1.03 -17.07
CA ASN A 623 -22.72 -0.97 -15.62
C ASN A 623 -21.30 -1.41 -15.26
N VAL A 624 -20.48 -0.46 -14.87
CA VAL A 624 -19.05 -0.65 -14.59
C VAL A 624 -18.75 -0.01 -13.24
N ASP A 625 -18.21 -0.79 -12.31
CA ASP A 625 -17.56 -0.27 -11.10
C ASP A 625 -16.12 -0.82 -11.10
N PHE A 626 -15.13 0.06 -10.96
CA PHE A 626 -13.73 -0.29 -11.21
C PHE A 626 -12.72 0.50 -10.38
N VAL A 627 -11.73 -0.23 -9.84
CA VAL A 627 -10.69 0.28 -8.93
C VAL A 627 -9.56 1.05 -9.62
N GLY A 628 -9.65 1.23 -10.95
CA GLY A 628 -8.68 1.95 -11.77
C GLY A 628 -9.36 2.86 -12.80
N THR A 629 -8.67 3.15 -13.90
CA THR A 629 -9.16 3.97 -15.01
C THR A 629 -10.06 3.16 -15.94
N VAL A 630 -11.19 3.75 -16.36
CA VAL A 630 -12.11 3.16 -17.37
C VAL A 630 -11.96 3.92 -18.68
N TRP A 631 -11.80 3.19 -19.79
CA TRP A 631 -11.78 3.76 -21.14
C TRP A 631 -12.85 3.10 -22.01
N VAL A 632 -13.92 3.84 -22.31
CA VAL A 632 -14.98 3.44 -23.25
C VAL A 632 -14.61 3.89 -24.65
N LYS A 633 -14.42 2.92 -25.55
CA LYS A 633 -14.21 3.16 -26.98
C LYS A 633 -15.57 3.28 -27.69
N GLY A 634 -15.96 4.51 -27.96
CA GLY A 634 -17.24 4.87 -28.58
C GLY A 634 -18.22 5.46 -27.58
N GLU A 635 -19.51 5.26 -27.84
CA GLU A 635 -20.62 5.88 -27.12
C GLU A 635 -21.00 5.12 -25.84
N VAL A 636 -21.56 5.85 -24.86
CA VAL A 636 -22.15 5.30 -23.63
C VAL A 636 -23.68 5.38 -23.72
N PRO A 637 -24.39 4.23 -23.86
CA PRO A 637 -25.85 4.20 -23.98
C PRO A 637 -26.58 4.71 -22.73
N SER A 638 -27.85 5.07 -22.90
CA SER A 638 -28.68 5.53 -21.79
C SER A 638 -28.89 4.51 -20.69
N ARG A 639 -29.03 5.01 -19.46
CA ARG A 639 -29.14 4.25 -18.21
C ARG A 639 -27.86 3.49 -17.83
N SER A 640 -26.72 3.79 -18.45
CA SER A 640 -25.41 3.31 -18.01
C SER A 640 -24.97 3.97 -16.70
N VAL A 641 -24.26 3.21 -15.87
CA VAL A 641 -23.64 3.67 -14.63
C VAL A 641 -22.16 3.28 -14.64
N ILE A 642 -21.26 4.28 -14.69
CA ILE A 642 -19.81 4.07 -14.72
C ILE A 642 -19.20 4.70 -13.47
N ARG A 643 -18.48 3.88 -12.70
CA ARG A 643 -17.74 4.25 -11.49
C ARG A 643 -16.27 3.89 -11.63
N ALA A 644 -15.39 4.83 -11.33
CA ALA A 644 -13.93 4.65 -11.45
C ALA A 644 -13.18 5.27 -10.26
N LYS A 645 -12.22 4.52 -9.70
CA LYS A 645 -11.21 5.06 -8.77
C LYS A 645 -9.98 5.64 -9.45
N GLY A 646 -9.86 5.47 -10.77
CA GLY A 646 -9.04 6.28 -11.64
C GLY A 646 -9.88 7.28 -12.44
N ASP A 647 -9.50 7.49 -13.69
CA ASP A 647 -10.17 8.39 -14.63
C ASP A 647 -11.31 7.69 -15.39
N VAL A 648 -12.19 8.45 -16.05
CA VAL A 648 -13.14 7.92 -17.06
C VAL A 648 -12.92 8.62 -18.39
N ILE A 649 -12.58 7.87 -19.44
CA ILE A 649 -12.37 8.37 -20.79
C ILE A 649 -13.42 7.76 -21.72
N ILE A 650 -14.11 8.60 -22.48
CA ILE A 650 -15.16 8.23 -23.42
C ILE A 650 -14.84 8.83 -24.79
N ASP A 651 -14.60 7.97 -25.78
CA ASP A 651 -14.22 8.41 -27.13
C ASP A 651 -15.40 8.95 -27.95
N GLY A 652 -16.64 8.67 -27.53
CA GLY A 652 -17.88 9.11 -28.19
C GLY A 652 -18.72 10.07 -27.35
N TYR A 653 -20.04 9.92 -27.48
CA TYR A 653 -21.06 10.68 -26.74
C TYR A 653 -21.67 9.84 -25.61
N ALA A 654 -22.23 10.49 -24.58
CA ALA A 654 -22.99 9.85 -23.51
C ALA A 654 -24.37 10.51 -23.37
N GLU A 655 -25.44 9.73 -23.17
CA GLU A 655 -26.81 10.25 -23.15
C GLU A 655 -27.63 9.62 -22.02
N GLY A 656 -28.03 10.38 -21.01
CA GLY A 656 -28.86 9.89 -19.90
C GLY A 656 -28.13 8.87 -19.04
N THR A 657 -26.94 9.21 -18.54
CA THR A 657 -26.03 8.32 -17.81
C THR A 657 -25.70 8.83 -16.40
N THR A 658 -25.12 7.97 -15.55
CA THR A 658 -24.43 8.38 -14.32
C THR A 658 -22.95 8.02 -14.45
N ILE A 659 -22.06 9.00 -14.28
CA ILE A 659 -20.61 8.79 -14.40
C ILE A 659 -19.92 9.44 -13.19
N GLU A 660 -19.23 8.63 -12.40
CA GLU A 660 -18.58 9.05 -11.15
C GLU A 660 -17.11 8.60 -11.16
N ALA A 661 -16.18 9.53 -11.04
CA ALA A 661 -14.74 9.26 -11.06
C ALA A 661 -14.02 9.99 -9.92
N ASP A 662 -13.10 9.31 -9.24
CA ASP A 662 -12.16 9.98 -8.32
C ASP A 662 -11.07 10.75 -9.12
N GLY A 663 -10.79 10.33 -10.35
CA GLY A 663 -9.90 11.01 -11.31
C GLY A 663 -10.59 12.01 -12.25
N ASP A 664 -9.93 12.33 -13.38
CA ASP A 664 -10.50 13.21 -14.41
C ASP A 664 -11.60 12.48 -15.22
N ILE A 665 -12.58 13.22 -15.76
CA ILE A 665 -13.58 12.70 -16.72
C ILE A 665 -13.39 13.37 -18.09
N VAL A 666 -13.39 12.57 -19.14
CA VAL A 666 -13.11 12.99 -20.51
C VAL A 666 -14.18 12.48 -21.47
N PHE A 667 -14.81 13.38 -22.21
CA PHE A 667 -15.65 13.10 -23.36
C PHE A 667 -15.02 13.76 -24.60
N ARG A 668 -14.64 12.99 -25.63
CA ARG A 668 -14.16 13.60 -26.89
C ARG A 668 -15.28 14.33 -27.64
N SER A 669 -16.50 13.80 -27.54
CA SER A 669 -17.73 14.49 -27.93
C SER A 669 -18.36 15.20 -26.73
N GLY A 670 -19.26 14.58 -25.98
CA GLY A 670 -19.98 15.29 -24.92
C GLY A 670 -20.99 14.42 -24.18
N CYS A 671 -21.79 15.04 -23.32
CA CYS A 671 -22.82 14.35 -22.56
C CYS A 671 -24.16 15.11 -22.55
N ASN A 672 -25.26 14.38 -22.72
CA ASN A 672 -26.64 14.84 -22.53
C ASN A 672 -27.26 14.22 -21.28
N GLY A 673 -28.13 14.97 -20.61
CA GLY A 673 -29.26 14.41 -19.85
C GLY A 673 -30.46 14.13 -20.75
N LEU A 674 -31.41 13.34 -20.24
CA LEU A 674 -32.70 13.13 -20.88
C LEU A 674 -33.74 13.99 -20.14
N GLU A 675 -34.96 13.48 -19.90
CA GLU A 675 -35.94 14.14 -19.03
C GLU A 675 -35.42 14.26 -17.59
N ASP A 676 -34.72 13.23 -17.11
CA ASP A 676 -33.88 13.29 -15.91
C ASP A 676 -32.48 13.81 -16.24
N MET A 677 -32.01 14.77 -15.43
CA MET A 677 -30.68 15.37 -15.53
C MET A 677 -29.59 14.32 -15.24
N ALA A 678 -28.71 14.06 -16.21
CA ALA A 678 -27.63 13.06 -16.06
C ALA A 678 -26.60 13.53 -15.02
N LYS A 679 -26.12 12.61 -14.16
CA LYS A 679 -25.25 12.93 -13.03
C LYS A 679 -23.78 12.66 -13.36
N ILE A 680 -22.95 13.71 -13.36
CA ILE A 680 -21.50 13.62 -13.62
C ILE A 680 -20.73 14.12 -12.41
N SER A 681 -19.80 13.32 -11.87
CA SER A 681 -19.03 13.65 -10.66
C SER A 681 -17.55 13.33 -10.82
N ALA A 682 -16.66 14.33 -10.76
CA ALA A 682 -15.21 14.15 -10.94
C ALA A 682 -14.38 14.69 -9.76
N GLY A 683 -13.52 13.86 -9.15
CA GLY A 683 -12.46 14.32 -8.25
C GLY A 683 -11.31 15.02 -9.00
N GLY A 684 -11.14 14.72 -10.28
CA GLY A 684 -10.35 15.47 -11.25
C GLY A 684 -11.15 16.55 -11.98
N ASN A 685 -10.61 16.97 -13.12
CA ASN A 685 -11.23 17.92 -14.05
C ASN A 685 -12.28 17.23 -14.93
N ILE A 686 -13.09 18.01 -15.63
CA ILE A 686 -14.02 17.52 -16.68
C ILE A 686 -13.65 18.16 -18.01
N TYR A 687 -13.45 17.34 -19.04
CA TYR A 687 -13.15 17.75 -20.41
C TYR A 687 -14.26 17.26 -21.34
N ALA A 688 -14.90 18.15 -22.11
CA ALA A 688 -15.98 17.80 -23.02
C ALA A 688 -16.19 18.85 -24.11
N ARG A 689 -16.51 18.47 -25.35
CA ARG A 689 -16.93 19.47 -26.37
C ARG A 689 -18.20 20.18 -25.93
N TYR A 690 -19.22 19.43 -25.51
CA TYR A 690 -20.50 19.97 -25.04
C TYR A 690 -21.04 19.22 -23.80
N LEU A 691 -21.68 19.99 -22.91
CA LEU A 691 -22.32 19.51 -21.68
C LEU A 691 -23.77 20.04 -21.66
N GLN A 692 -24.76 19.15 -21.70
CA GLN A 692 -26.17 19.54 -21.81
C GLN A 692 -27.09 18.77 -20.85
N ASN A 693 -28.02 19.44 -20.18
CA ASN A 693 -28.98 18.83 -19.24
C ASN A 693 -28.31 18.00 -18.11
N LEU A 694 -27.17 18.47 -17.57
CA LEU A 694 -26.37 17.72 -16.60
C LEU A 694 -26.43 18.32 -15.20
N ASN A 695 -26.39 17.45 -14.19
CA ASN A 695 -26.10 17.79 -12.80
C ASN A 695 -24.65 17.40 -12.51
N ILE A 696 -23.76 18.40 -12.44
CA ILE A 696 -22.30 18.24 -12.47
C ILE A 696 -21.69 18.63 -11.12
N THR A 697 -20.78 17.81 -10.61
CA THR A 697 -19.90 18.16 -9.49
C THR A 697 -18.45 17.90 -9.87
N THR A 698 -17.54 18.85 -9.60
CA THR A 698 -16.09 18.60 -9.74
C THR A 698 -15.25 19.30 -8.67
N HIS A 699 -14.21 18.59 -8.21
CA HIS A 699 -13.21 19.12 -7.29
C HIS A 699 -12.09 19.93 -8.00
N LYS A 700 -12.08 19.98 -9.33
CA LYS A 700 -11.17 20.82 -10.14
C LYS A 700 -11.97 21.63 -11.17
N SER A 701 -11.45 21.82 -12.38
CA SER A 701 -12.03 22.70 -13.41
C SER A 701 -12.84 21.95 -14.47
N ILE A 702 -13.73 22.67 -15.16
CA ILE A 702 -14.39 22.22 -16.39
C ILE A 702 -13.78 22.93 -17.59
N PHE A 703 -13.44 22.17 -18.63
CA PHE A 703 -12.88 22.62 -19.90
C PHE A 703 -13.79 22.16 -21.04
N CYS A 704 -14.44 23.09 -21.75
CA CYS A 704 -15.43 22.73 -22.78
C CYS A 704 -15.63 23.78 -23.87
N ASN A 705 -16.47 23.50 -24.88
CA ASN A 705 -16.88 24.48 -25.91
C ASN A 705 -18.33 24.98 -25.71
N GLY A 706 -19.13 24.33 -24.87
CA GLY A 706 -20.46 24.84 -24.51
C GLY A 706 -21.11 24.12 -23.33
N ILE A 707 -21.89 24.87 -22.54
CA ILE A 707 -22.69 24.40 -21.42
C ILE A 707 -24.14 24.85 -21.62
N VAL A 708 -25.08 23.91 -21.64
CA VAL A 708 -26.50 24.19 -21.92
C VAL A 708 -27.41 23.56 -20.86
N ASN A 709 -28.18 24.37 -20.14
CA ASN A 709 -29.15 23.91 -19.14
C ASN A 709 -28.53 22.94 -18.10
N CYS A 710 -27.34 23.26 -17.60
CA CYS A 710 -26.66 22.46 -16.59
C CYS A 710 -26.78 23.09 -15.19
N LYS A 711 -26.80 22.24 -14.17
CA LYS A 711 -26.52 22.63 -12.78
C LYS A 711 -25.11 22.15 -12.46
N ALA A 712 -24.17 23.06 -12.22
CA ALA A 712 -22.77 22.72 -12.01
C ALA A 712 -22.24 23.31 -10.70
N ASP A 713 -21.51 22.49 -9.93
CA ASP A 713 -20.76 22.89 -8.73
C ASP A 713 -19.27 22.53 -8.92
N VAL A 714 -18.42 23.55 -8.98
CA VAL A 714 -17.04 23.46 -9.50
C VAL A 714 -16.07 24.12 -8.52
N ARG A 715 -15.20 23.32 -7.86
CA ARG A 715 -14.19 23.89 -6.94
C ARG A 715 -13.02 24.57 -7.65
N GLY A 716 -12.79 24.27 -8.93
CA GLY A 716 -11.88 25.00 -9.80
C GLY A 716 -12.57 26.15 -10.52
N SER A 717 -12.27 26.27 -11.82
CA SER A 717 -12.82 27.25 -12.76
C SER A 717 -13.63 26.58 -13.87
N VAL A 718 -14.49 27.34 -14.55
CA VAL A 718 -15.14 26.92 -15.80
C VAL A 718 -14.54 27.70 -16.97
N MET A 719 -13.97 26.98 -17.92
CA MET A 719 -13.32 27.50 -19.11
C MET A 719 -14.09 27.00 -20.35
N VAL A 720 -14.84 27.90 -20.98
CA VAL A 720 -15.57 27.64 -22.22
C VAL A 720 -14.84 28.31 -23.39
N PHE A 721 -14.30 27.48 -24.29
CA PHE A 721 -13.49 27.84 -25.45
C PHE A 721 -14.34 28.06 -26.71
N GLY A 722 -13.73 28.55 -27.79
CA GLY A 722 -14.40 28.96 -29.03
C GLY A 722 -14.76 30.44 -29.05
N GLU A 723 -14.90 31.02 -30.24
CA GLU A 723 -15.51 32.34 -30.46
C GLU A 723 -17.02 32.33 -30.15
N GLU A 724 -17.68 31.20 -30.40
CA GLU A 724 -19.10 30.95 -30.08
C GLU A 724 -19.31 30.21 -28.74
N GLY A 725 -18.22 30.05 -27.96
CA GLY A 725 -18.21 29.30 -26.69
C GLY A 725 -19.18 29.85 -25.66
N SER A 726 -20.23 29.10 -25.34
CA SER A 726 -21.42 29.64 -24.68
C SER A 726 -21.85 28.92 -23.39
N ILE A 727 -22.42 29.69 -22.45
CA ILE A 727 -23.13 29.18 -21.26
C ILE A 727 -24.59 29.63 -21.36
N ILE A 728 -25.51 28.70 -21.59
CA ILE A 728 -26.93 28.99 -21.90
C ILE A 728 -27.84 28.21 -20.94
N GLY A 729 -28.44 28.92 -19.98
CA GLY A 729 -29.43 28.36 -19.05
C GLY A 729 -28.83 27.53 -17.92
N GLY A 730 -29.58 27.45 -16.82
CA GLY A 730 -29.20 26.67 -15.64
C GLY A 730 -28.46 27.49 -14.58
N ASP A 731 -27.62 26.82 -13.80
CA ASP A 731 -26.97 27.38 -12.60
C ASP A 731 -25.53 26.86 -12.49
N VAL A 732 -24.57 27.68 -12.91
CA VAL A 732 -23.14 27.36 -12.93
C VAL A 732 -22.46 28.04 -11.75
N ALA A 733 -22.26 27.28 -10.68
CA ALA A 733 -21.49 27.70 -9.51
C ALA A 733 -20.04 27.24 -9.62
N THR A 734 -19.11 28.17 -9.42
CA THR A 734 -17.68 27.89 -9.36
C THR A 734 -17.07 28.58 -8.14
N GLN A 735 -15.89 28.13 -7.72
CA GLN A 735 -15.08 28.89 -6.79
C GLN A 735 -14.18 29.86 -7.58
N MET A 736 -13.22 29.38 -8.36
CA MET A 736 -12.15 30.20 -8.95
C MET A 736 -12.59 31.18 -10.06
N GLY A 737 -13.75 30.98 -10.68
CA GLY A 737 -14.28 31.88 -11.70
C GLY A 737 -14.69 31.20 -13.02
N VAL A 738 -15.26 32.01 -13.92
CA VAL A 738 -15.86 31.58 -15.18
C VAL A 738 -15.31 32.42 -16.34
N SER A 739 -14.96 31.77 -17.45
CA SER A 739 -14.62 32.40 -18.73
C SER A 739 -15.38 31.72 -19.86
N ALA A 740 -16.17 32.48 -20.61
CA ALA A 740 -16.88 32.03 -21.82
C ALA A 740 -16.87 33.14 -22.87
N ALA A 741 -17.17 32.86 -24.14
CA ALA A 741 -17.36 33.92 -25.13
C ALA A 741 -18.74 34.57 -25.02
N ARG A 742 -19.78 33.76 -24.82
CA ARG A 742 -21.18 34.19 -24.69
C ARG A 742 -21.79 33.67 -23.39
N ILE A 743 -22.49 34.52 -22.63
CA ILE A 743 -23.20 34.10 -21.41
C ILE A 743 -24.67 34.54 -21.52
N GLY A 744 -25.60 33.60 -21.34
CA GLY A 744 -27.03 33.75 -21.62
C GLY A 744 -27.38 33.54 -23.09
N SER A 745 -28.62 33.84 -23.48
CA SER A 745 -29.09 33.78 -24.87
C SER A 745 -30.22 34.78 -25.16
N GLU A 746 -30.50 35.01 -26.44
CA GLU A 746 -31.55 35.92 -26.93
C GLU A 746 -32.97 35.43 -26.62
N SER A 747 -33.12 34.16 -26.27
CA SER A 747 -34.40 33.55 -25.88
C SER A 747 -34.73 33.70 -24.38
N ASP A 748 -34.03 34.59 -23.68
CA ASP A 748 -34.20 34.91 -22.25
C ASP A 748 -34.17 33.66 -21.33
N ILE A 749 -33.31 32.70 -21.69
CA ILE A 749 -33.16 31.45 -20.93
C ILE A 749 -32.39 31.78 -19.65
N ARG A 750 -33.11 31.79 -18.52
CA ARG A 750 -32.59 32.12 -17.19
C ARG A 750 -31.26 31.41 -16.91
N THR A 751 -30.19 32.19 -16.89
CA THR A 751 -28.81 31.73 -16.75
C THR A 751 -28.23 32.33 -15.48
N ILE A 752 -27.89 31.49 -14.50
CA ILE A 752 -27.29 31.91 -13.23
C ILE A 752 -25.81 31.51 -13.25
N VAL A 753 -24.92 32.46 -12.95
CA VAL A 753 -23.47 32.22 -12.86
C VAL A 753 -22.96 32.73 -11.52
N ARG A 754 -22.41 31.84 -10.69
CA ARG A 754 -21.93 32.12 -9.33
C ARG A 754 -20.43 31.89 -9.24
N VAL A 755 -19.69 32.84 -8.65
CA VAL A 755 -18.25 32.70 -8.41
C VAL A 755 -17.84 33.20 -7.03
N GLY A 756 -16.70 32.71 -6.54
CA GLY A 756 -16.12 33.16 -5.28
C GLY A 756 -16.63 32.39 -4.06
N VAL A 757 -16.76 33.09 -2.94
CA VAL A 757 -17.15 32.51 -1.65
C VAL A 757 -18.66 32.26 -1.61
N THR A 758 -19.07 31.05 -1.22
CA THR A 758 -20.49 30.69 -1.08
C THR A 758 -21.16 31.48 0.04
N SER A 759 -22.46 31.75 -0.10
CA SER A 759 -23.25 32.44 0.94
C SER A 759 -23.22 31.72 2.28
N GLU A 760 -23.11 30.39 2.28
CA GLU A 760 -22.99 29.56 3.47
C GLU A 760 -21.62 29.73 4.15
N LEU A 761 -20.51 29.68 3.41
CA LEU A 761 -19.18 29.92 4.00
C LEU A 761 -19.06 31.35 4.54
N LEU A 762 -19.65 32.33 3.84
CA LEU A 762 -19.79 33.71 4.35
C LEU A 762 -20.64 33.78 5.64
N TYR A 763 -21.75 33.04 5.72
CA TYR A 763 -22.59 33.02 6.92
C TYR A 763 -21.84 32.36 8.10
N ASN A 764 -21.30 31.16 7.91
CA ASN A 764 -20.56 30.40 8.92
C ASN A 764 -19.33 31.16 9.44
N PHE A 765 -18.60 31.86 8.56
CA PHE A 765 -17.50 32.75 8.95
C PHE A 765 -17.98 33.88 9.86
N ASN A 766 -19.12 34.52 9.55
CA ASN A 766 -19.66 35.60 10.37
C ASN A 766 -20.25 35.12 11.71
N GLU A 767 -20.92 33.96 11.77
CA GLU A 767 -21.38 33.38 13.04
C GLU A 767 -20.21 32.93 13.92
N ASN A 768 -19.19 32.27 13.34
CA ASN A 768 -17.98 31.89 14.08
C ASN A 768 -17.24 33.13 14.61
N LYS A 769 -17.27 34.25 13.87
CA LYS A 769 -16.72 35.52 14.36
C LYS A 769 -17.49 36.06 15.57
N LYS A 770 -18.84 36.07 15.53
CA LYS A 770 -19.65 36.47 16.68
C LYS A 770 -19.36 35.60 17.90
N ALA A 771 -19.19 34.29 17.71
CA ALA A 771 -18.82 33.37 18.79
C ALA A 771 -17.47 33.79 19.43
N ILE A 772 -16.43 34.04 18.63
CA ILE A 772 -15.14 34.55 19.10
C ILE A 772 -15.29 35.88 19.86
N ASP A 773 -16.04 36.84 19.31
CA ASP A 773 -16.23 38.15 19.93
C ASP A 773 -16.99 38.05 21.28
N ILE A 774 -17.97 37.14 21.38
CA ILE A 774 -18.69 36.81 22.64
C ILE A 774 -17.78 36.12 23.65
N THR A 775 -17.10 35.03 23.27
CA THR A 775 -16.22 34.27 24.18
C THR A 775 -15.05 35.12 24.67
N LYS A 776 -14.55 36.07 23.87
CA LYS A 776 -13.55 37.07 24.32
C LYS A 776 -14.10 38.04 25.36
N ALA A 777 -15.34 38.52 25.19
CA ALA A 777 -16.00 39.36 26.19
C ALA A 777 -16.24 38.59 27.51
N GLU A 778 -16.65 37.31 27.44
CA GLU A 778 -16.78 36.42 28.59
C GLU A 778 -15.43 36.24 29.32
N LEU A 779 -14.37 35.86 28.59
CA LEU A 779 -13.01 35.74 29.12
C LEU A 779 -12.51 37.06 29.74
N GLU A 780 -12.81 38.21 29.15
CA GLU A 780 -12.48 39.51 29.75
C GLU A 780 -13.13 39.71 31.12
N THR A 781 -14.38 39.28 31.32
CA THR A 781 -15.04 39.36 32.63
C THR A 781 -14.45 38.35 33.62
N LEU A 782 -14.22 37.11 33.20
CA LEU A 782 -13.60 36.07 34.03
C LEU A 782 -12.19 36.46 34.46
N HIS A 783 -11.38 37.06 33.57
CA HIS A 783 -10.05 37.57 33.92
C HIS A 783 -10.08 38.79 34.85
N LYS A 784 -11.13 39.61 34.83
CA LYS A 784 -11.32 40.70 35.80
C LYS A 784 -11.64 40.15 37.20
N GLU A 785 -12.50 39.12 37.31
CA GLU A 785 -12.77 38.45 38.58
C GLU A 785 -11.57 37.60 39.08
N GLN A 786 -10.87 36.91 38.19
CA GLN A 786 -9.65 36.18 38.55
C GLN A 786 -8.58 37.13 39.14
N LYS A 787 -8.39 38.32 38.54
CA LYS A 787 -7.48 39.35 39.08
C LYS A 787 -7.95 39.87 40.44
N ARG A 788 -9.25 40.12 40.65
CA ARG A 788 -9.83 40.48 41.96
C ARG A 788 -9.49 39.44 43.04
N ILE A 789 -9.66 38.16 42.73
CA ILE A 789 -9.38 37.03 43.63
C ILE A 789 -7.87 36.82 43.87
N VAL A 790 -6.99 37.24 42.96
CA VAL A 790 -5.54 37.21 43.18
C VAL A 790 -5.08 38.37 44.08
N THR A 791 -5.71 39.54 44.01
CA THR A 791 -5.41 40.66 44.93
C THR A 791 -6.01 40.52 46.33
N ALA A 792 -7.07 39.72 46.49
CA ALA A 792 -7.65 39.39 47.79
C ALA A 792 -6.95 38.14 48.38
N ASN A 793 -6.12 38.30 49.41
CA ASN A 793 -5.45 37.17 50.07
C ASN A 793 -6.47 36.09 50.49
N VAL A 794 -6.31 34.90 49.90
CA VAL A 794 -7.28 33.80 49.97
C VAL A 794 -7.16 33.08 51.31
N ASN A 795 -8.02 33.46 52.25
CA ASN A 795 -7.95 33.03 53.65
C ASN A 795 -9.12 32.11 54.07
N SER A 796 -10.06 31.79 53.18
CA SER A 796 -11.19 30.87 53.47
C SER A 796 -11.34 29.72 52.46
N ARG A 797 -11.93 28.61 52.93
CA ARG A 797 -12.23 27.42 52.11
C ARG A 797 -13.19 27.71 50.95
N GLU A 798 -14.11 28.65 51.14
CA GLU A 798 -15.07 29.09 50.11
C GLU A 798 -14.38 29.91 49.02
N GLN A 799 -13.49 30.83 49.40
CA GLN A 799 -12.68 31.60 48.45
C GLN A 799 -11.79 30.70 47.59
N LEU A 800 -11.24 29.63 48.18
CA LEU A 800 -10.46 28.64 47.43
C LEU A 800 -11.32 27.85 46.43
N GLN A 801 -12.53 27.42 46.82
CA GLN A 801 -13.48 26.79 45.89
C GLN A 801 -13.92 27.73 44.76
N TRP A 802 -14.13 29.02 45.05
CA TRP A 802 -14.47 30.03 44.04
C TRP A 802 -13.30 30.22 43.06
N LYS A 803 -12.06 30.32 43.55
CA LYS A 803 -10.85 30.39 42.73
C LYS A 803 -10.70 29.19 41.78
N ILE A 804 -10.99 27.97 42.27
CA ILE A 804 -10.99 26.76 41.44
C ILE A 804 -12.07 26.85 40.36
N LYS A 805 -13.31 27.21 40.70
CA LYS A 805 -14.42 27.36 39.74
C LYS A 805 -14.11 28.39 38.64
N ILE A 806 -13.54 29.54 38.98
CA ILE A 806 -13.15 30.56 37.99
C ILE A 806 -11.99 30.08 37.12
N ASN A 807 -10.96 29.42 37.68
CA ASN A 807 -9.86 28.89 36.87
C ASN A 807 -10.31 27.79 35.90
N MET A 808 -11.27 26.92 36.30
CA MET A 808 -11.87 25.96 35.37
C MET A 808 -12.71 26.67 34.29
N ALA A 809 -13.52 27.67 34.66
CA ALA A 809 -14.32 28.43 33.69
C ALA A 809 -13.46 29.17 32.66
N VAL A 810 -12.34 29.78 33.10
CA VAL A 810 -11.33 30.37 32.20
C VAL A 810 -10.76 29.30 31.28
N SER A 811 -10.24 28.19 31.80
CA SER A 811 -9.59 27.15 30.98
C SER A 811 -10.55 26.49 29.96
N THR A 812 -11.81 26.29 30.31
CA THR A 812 -12.83 25.83 29.35
C THR A 812 -13.08 26.87 28.26
N LYS A 813 -13.21 28.16 28.62
CA LYS A 813 -13.46 29.25 27.65
C LYS A 813 -12.23 29.55 26.77
N GLU A 814 -11.02 29.35 27.26
CA GLU A 814 -9.79 29.39 26.47
C GLU A 814 -9.76 28.27 25.42
N LYS A 815 -10.21 27.05 25.77
CA LYS A 815 -10.34 25.92 24.83
C LYS A 815 -11.45 26.14 23.79
N GLU A 816 -12.62 26.65 24.20
CA GLU A 816 -13.67 27.08 23.28
C GLU A 816 -13.12 28.12 22.28
N LEU A 817 -12.43 29.14 22.78
CA LEU A 817 -11.86 30.20 21.96
C LEU A 817 -10.83 29.66 20.95
N MET A 818 -9.88 28.82 21.38
CA MET A 818 -8.91 28.21 20.46
C MET A 818 -9.61 27.42 19.35
N SER A 819 -10.62 26.60 19.69
CA SER A 819 -11.37 25.84 18.68
C SER A 819 -12.13 26.72 17.68
N TYR A 820 -12.68 27.85 18.13
CA TYR A 820 -13.31 28.82 17.22
C TYR A 820 -12.28 29.57 16.36
N GLU A 821 -11.11 29.92 16.91
CA GLU A 821 -10.02 30.57 16.16
C GLU A 821 -9.36 29.64 15.13
N GLU A 822 -9.21 28.34 15.42
CA GLU A 822 -8.80 27.32 14.45
C GLU A 822 -9.80 27.20 13.29
N LYS A 823 -11.11 27.12 13.60
CA LYS A 823 -12.17 27.14 12.58
C LYS A 823 -12.14 28.43 11.76
N MET A 824 -11.79 29.56 12.39
CA MET A 824 -11.68 30.86 11.74
C MET A 824 -10.51 30.91 10.76
N THR A 825 -9.33 30.39 11.12
CA THR A 825 -8.18 30.36 10.20
C THR A 825 -8.43 29.42 9.01
N MET A 826 -9.03 28.25 9.24
CA MET A 826 -9.42 27.33 8.16
C MET A 826 -10.40 27.98 7.16
N MET A 827 -11.45 28.64 7.65
CA MET A 827 -12.40 29.36 6.80
C MET A 827 -11.75 30.56 6.10
N ALA A 828 -10.88 31.32 6.79
CA ALA A 828 -10.14 32.45 6.20
C ALA A 828 -9.17 32.02 5.10
N GLU A 829 -8.53 30.84 5.23
CA GLU A 829 -7.73 30.25 4.17
C GLU A 829 -8.57 29.85 2.96
N GLN A 830 -9.70 29.17 3.18
CA GLN A 830 -10.63 28.82 2.11
C GLN A 830 -11.06 30.09 1.35
N MET A 831 -11.50 31.14 2.06
CA MET A 831 -11.89 32.41 1.45
C MET A 831 -10.73 33.12 0.73
N ASN A 832 -9.49 33.05 1.23
CA ASN A 832 -8.33 33.62 0.52
C ASN A 832 -7.95 32.83 -0.74
N LYS A 833 -8.14 31.51 -0.78
CA LYS A 833 -7.88 30.68 -1.97
C LYS A 833 -8.78 31.10 -3.16
N VAL A 834 -10.02 31.53 -2.89
CA VAL A 834 -10.96 32.01 -3.92
C VAL A 834 -10.83 33.52 -4.24
N ARG A 835 -9.91 34.23 -3.60
CA ARG A 835 -9.86 35.70 -3.62
C ARG A 835 -9.34 36.23 -4.95
N GLY A 836 -10.25 36.74 -5.77
CA GLY A 836 -9.97 37.23 -7.12
C GLY A 836 -10.83 36.57 -8.20
N ALA A 837 -11.69 35.63 -7.83
CA ALA A 837 -12.70 35.04 -8.70
C ALA A 837 -13.49 36.11 -9.47
N SER A 838 -13.77 35.82 -10.74
CA SER A 838 -14.41 36.74 -11.67
C SER A 838 -15.21 36.00 -12.73
N ILE A 839 -16.13 36.71 -13.38
CA ILE A 839 -16.92 36.22 -14.50
C ILE A 839 -16.49 37.01 -15.73
N THR A 840 -15.98 36.32 -16.75
CA THR A 840 -15.48 36.92 -18.00
C THR A 840 -16.33 36.46 -19.18
N ALA A 841 -16.99 37.41 -19.84
CA ALA A 841 -17.64 37.21 -21.13
C ALA A 841 -16.75 37.79 -22.22
N ARG A 842 -16.03 36.95 -22.97
CA ARG A 842 -15.00 37.36 -23.96
C ARG A 842 -15.58 38.10 -25.18
N SER A 843 -16.89 38.01 -25.41
CA SER A 843 -17.60 38.72 -26.49
C SER A 843 -18.93 39.32 -26.00
N ILE A 844 -19.89 38.49 -25.57
CA ILE A 844 -21.28 38.90 -25.29
C ILE A 844 -21.76 38.41 -23.93
N ILE A 845 -22.50 39.25 -23.21
CA ILE A 845 -23.37 38.84 -22.11
C ILE A 845 -24.80 39.34 -22.37
N TYR A 846 -25.76 38.42 -22.33
CA TYR A 846 -27.16 38.70 -22.66
C TYR A 846 -27.96 39.25 -21.48
N ALA A 847 -29.10 39.87 -21.78
CA ALA A 847 -30.12 40.16 -20.77
C ALA A 847 -30.63 38.87 -20.09
N GLY A 848 -31.20 39.00 -18.89
CA GLY A 848 -31.74 37.85 -18.12
C GLY A 848 -30.68 36.99 -17.42
N VAL A 849 -29.40 37.31 -17.57
CA VAL A 849 -28.30 36.66 -16.85
C VAL A 849 -28.22 37.20 -15.41
N LEU A 850 -28.20 36.30 -14.44
CA LEU A 850 -27.97 36.62 -13.02
C LEU A 850 -26.55 36.24 -12.62
N LEU A 851 -25.72 37.25 -12.35
CA LEU A 851 -24.36 37.09 -11.84
C LEU A 851 -24.36 37.15 -10.32
N ILE A 852 -23.63 36.23 -9.68
CA ILE A 852 -23.43 36.22 -8.22
C ILE A 852 -21.92 36.15 -7.92
N ILE A 853 -21.39 37.13 -7.20
CA ILE A 853 -19.96 37.22 -6.85
C ILE A 853 -19.81 37.48 -5.36
N ASP A 854 -19.22 36.52 -4.61
CA ASP A 854 -19.09 36.57 -3.13
C ASP A 854 -20.43 36.98 -2.45
N GLY A 855 -21.53 36.36 -2.87
CA GLY A 855 -22.88 36.63 -2.36
C GLY A 855 -23.56 37.91 -2.85
N LYS A 856 -22.84 38.87 -3.46
CA LYS A 856 -23.45 40.01 -4.17
C LYS A 856 -24.15 39.52 -5.44
N GLN A 857 -25.32 40.07 -5.76
CA GLN A 857 -26.08 39.73 -6.96
C GLN A 857 -26.12 40.91 -7.94
N LEU A 858 -26.06 40.63 -9.24
CA LEU A 858 -26.21 41.58 -10.34
C LEU A 858 -26.97 40.92 -11.48
N GLU A 859 -28.16 41.46 -11.78
CA GLU A 859 -28.98 41.05 -12.93
C GLU A 859 -28.64 41.91 -14.15
N ILE A 860 -28.44 41.27 -15.31
CA ILE A 860 -28.11 41.95 -16.56
C ILE A 860 -29.40 42.36 -17.26
N ASN A 861 -29.76 43.64 -17.14
CA ASN A 861 -30.99 44.20 -17.71
C ASN A 861 -30.90 44.53 -19.21
N THR A 862 -29.69 44.53 -19.78
CA THR A 862 -29.44 44.82 -21.20
C THR A 862 -28.26 44.01 -21.71
N THR A 863 -28.41 43.39 -22.88
CA THR A 863 -27.32 42.69 -23.59
C THR A 863 -26.15 43.65 -23.85
N ARG A 864 -24.92 43.17 -23.68
CA ARG A 864 -23.67 43.90 -23.94
C ARG A 864 -22.74 43.07 -24.81
N GLU A 865 -22.10 43.72 -25.78
CA GLU A 865 -21.09 43.14 -26.66
C GLU A 865 -19.83 44.01 -26.60
N GLU A 866 -18.70 43.44 -26.20
CA GLU A 866 -17.40 44.12 -26.20
C GLU A 866 -16.29 43.16 -26.65
N LYS A 867 -15.66 43.45 -27.80
CA LYS A 867 -14.60 42.62 -28.39
C LYS A 867 -13.30 42.54 -27.57
N GLY A 868 -13.19 43.31 -26.49
CA GLY A 868 -12.10 43.23 -25.51
C GLY A 868 -12.38 42.28 -24.34
N GLY A 869 -13.61 41.78 -24.22
CA GLY A 869 -14.10 40.97 -23.10
C GLY A 869 -14.55 41.79 -21.89
N ILE A 870 -15.74 41.48 -21.39
CA ILE A 870 -16.36 42.11 -20.22
C ILE A 870 -16.02 41.29 -18.97
N ILE A 871 -15.41 41.91 -17.96
CA ILE A 871 -14.95 41.24 -16.74
C ILE A 871 -15.69 41.78 -15.50
N TYR A 872 -16.45 40.91 -14.84
CA TYR A 872 -17.18 41.21 -13.60
C TYR A 872 -16.40 40.72 -12.38
N LYS A 873 -16.25 41.61 -11.38
CA LYS A 873 -15.53 41.41 -10.11
C LYS A 873 -16.34 42.03 -8.95
N LYS A 874 -15.98 41.67 -7.71
CA LYS A 874 -16.68 42.04 -6.47
C LYS A 874 -16.67 43.55 -6.17
#